data_AF-A0A1Z5L227-F1
#
_entry.id   AF-A0A1Z5L227-F1
#
_cell.length_a   1.000
_cell.length_b   1.000
_cell.length_c   1.000
_cell.angle_alpha   90.00
_cell.angle_beta   90.00
_cell.angle_gamma   90.00
#
_symmetry.space_group_name_H-M   'P 1'
#
loop_
_entity.id
_entity.type
_entity.pdbx_description
1 polymer ?
#
loop_
_entity_poly.entity_id
_entity_poly.type
_entity_poly.pdbx_seq_one_letter_code
_entity_poly.pdbx_strand_id
1 'polypeptide(L)'
;MRKLKIEARSVEHVKMLNKGLEKKIISLQQKIEEIVKENRSLKAQEQDMKNLSEKLEHAKHTENILRESNNKLAELQDTLTSLQAELKHALIEKEEWRRKFSDIKEEAEVEKSEKIKLKEDLNAVNQIIKANQEKAEETLQMRLENERHLLLAEFDEERSAYQRLLKERDRLEQRCENLIAENIRVRGMGEVLGHHRTPSNVSMASVHSDAETVQLDASDIDMGYGSARVKDKEPSHPKLDAVVWPQQAANLTTEKSPGSDKSPGDVTDISVVLKLQQRLKEVEQEKTWLEKKVEGLEARVEQSKEREMSAKDLMRLHELEMENAKLKDEVKKMMKTLANEDKASREKDLMMHYESIQDELERRREECLQLRAALASQSEDTKSMVSLDSYRGNLELVNEDGELLMAFETQKQLIRQLESELYAEKTRMQSIENDYRQEMRKLKEDNDRQQKLLSQNLKKTPQAQSDAILQHEINRLTTENVDLREKIDSLGEQLKKSKRQMKIYAKKLKDHGILDQAGDGKVEAEEHGKNMPEVKHKETEHLGMFDYKKEDVPLIVKCLITDLKPKIAVTLLPGLPAYILFMCIRHTDHVNDAEKVQTLLNDTVFGIRKVVKKRHEDVDYTVLWLANTCRFLHNLKQYSGEKQFQVENTPKQNEQCLRNFDLSQYRQVLSDVAVWIYQAVIKCMEEKVQPLIVPAVLEHEAIAGISGNKPSGMRSRASSIARELDSPVDTAGTWC
;
A
#
# COMPACT_ATOMS: atom_id res chain seq x y z
N MET A 1 -124.07 -105.58 -41.59
CA MET A 1 -122.96 -106.35 -40.96
C MET A 1 -121.56 -106.15 -41.55
N ARG A 2 -121.30 -106.25 -42.87
CA ARG A 2 -119.91 -106.15 -43.38
C ARG A 2 -119.27 -104.74 -43.31
N LYS A 3 -120.01 -103.64 -43.55
CA LYS A 3 -119.47 -102.26 -43.55
C LYS A 3 -118.85 -101.87 -42.18
N LEU A 4 -119.54 -102.15 -41.08
CA LEU A 4 -119.08 -101.87 -39.71
C LEU A 4 -117.73 -102.51 -39.34
N LYS A 5 -117.36 -103.65 -39.94
CA LYS A 5 -116.04 -104.29 -39.70
C LYS A 5 -114.86 -103.60 -40.40
N ILE A 6 -115.10 -102.91 -41.51
CA ILE A 6 -114.08 -102.14 -42.23
C ILE A 6 -113.84 -100.82 -41.51
N GLU A 7 -114.93 -100.18 -41.07
CA GLU A 7 -114.91 -98.95 -40.28
C GLU A 7 -114.20 -99.15 -38.93
N ALA A 8 -114.52 -100.23 -38.20
CA ALA A 8 -113.81 -100.61 -36.98
C ALA A 8 -112.30 -100.80 -37.20
N ARG A 9 -111.89 -101.51 -38.25
CA ARG A 9 -110.45 -101.72 -38.59
C ARG A 9 -109.74 -100.43 -39.00
N SER A 10 -110.42 -99.52 -39.69
CA SER A 10 -109.88 -98.20 -40.05
C SER A 10 -109.65 -97.37 -38.78
N VAL A 11 -110.63 -97.31 -37.88
CA VAL A 11 -110.52 -96.64 -36.58
C VAL A 11 -109.41 -97.26 -35.72
N GLU A 12 -109.23 -98.57 -35.77
CA GLU A 12 -108.19 -99.30 -35.03
C GLU A 12 -106.77 -99.03 -35.57
N HIS A 13 -106.62 -98.93 -36.90
CA HIS A 13 -105.37 -98.49 -37.53
C HIS A 13 -105.04 -97.02 -37.21
N VAL A 14 -106.04 -96.12 -37.28
CA VAL A 14 -105.86 -94.70 -36.89
C VAL A 14 -105.50 -94.58 -35.41
N LYS A 15 -106.07 -95.41 -34.52
CA LYS A 15 -105.66 -95.48 -33.11
C LYS A 15 -104.20 -95.94 -32.94
N MET A 16 -103.72 -96.90 -33.72
CA MET A 16 -102.32 -97.35 -33.69
C MET A 16 -101.36 -96.27 -34.21
N LEU A 17 -101.72 -95.59 -35.31
CA LEU A 17 -100.94 -94.46 -35.83
C LEU A 17 -100.91 -93.29 -34.84
N ASN A 18 -102.06 -92.95 -34.23
CA ASN A 18 -102.14 -91.91 -33.21
C ASN A 18 -101.29 -92.27 -31.99
N LYS A 19 -101.29 -93.52 -31.51
CA LYS A 19 -100.36 -93.97 -30.45
C LYS A 19 -98.89 -93.86 -30.84
N GLY A 20 -98.56 -94.07 -32.13
CA GLY A 20 -97.21 -93.90 -32.65
C GLY A 20 -96.77 -92.43 -32.69
N LEU A 21 -97.66 -91.55 -33.17
CA LEU A 21 -97.47 -90.10 -33.17
C LEU A 21 -97.38 -89.55 -31.74
N GLU A 22 -98.26 -89.98 -30.84
CA GLU A 22 -98.28 -89.65 -29.42
C GLU A 22 -96.96 -90.04 -28.73
N LYS A 23 -96.46 -91.27 -28.94
CA LYS A 23 -95.11 -91.68 -28.47
C LYS A 23 -94.00 -90.81 -29.04
N LYS A 24 -94.08 -90.42 -30.32
CA LYS A 24 -93.06 -89.58 -30.96
C LYS A 24 -93.11 -88.13 -30.45
N ILE A 25 -94.30 -87.60 -30.20
CA ILE A 25 -94.54 -86.29 -29.59
C ILE A 25 -93.98 -86.28 -28.17
N ILE A 26 -94.28 -87.29 -27.34
CA ILE A 26 -93.73 -87.43 -25.98
C ILE A 26 -92.19 -87.51 -26.02
N SER A 27 -91.61 -88.31 -26.91
CA SER A 27 -90.14 -88.40 -27.07
C SER A 27 -89.50 -87.08 -27.53
N LEU A 28 -90.17 -86.31 -28.39
CA LEU A 28 -89.69 -84.99 -28.80
C LEU A 28 -89.88 -83.94 -27.70
N GLN A 29 -90.97 -84.00 -26.93
CA GLN A 29 -91.20 -83.16 -25.76
C GLN A 29 -90.15 -83.39 -24.69
N GLN A 30 -89.84 -84.65 -24.34
CA GLN A 30 -88.76 -85.00 -23.42
C GLN A 30 -87.41 -84.46 -23.89
N LYS A 31 -87.08 -84.61 -25.19
CA LYS A 31 -85.84 -84.07 -25.74
C LYS A 31 -85.80 -82.53 -25.74
N ILE A 32 -86.94 -81.86 -25.95
CA ILE A 32 -87.05 -80.40 -25.83
C ILE A 32 -86.89 -79.98 -24.36
N GLU A 33 -87.48 -80.71 -23.41
CA GLU A 33 -87.33 -80.46 -21.97
C GLU A 33 -85.88 -80.64 -21.51
N GLU A 34 -85.18 -81.67 -22.00
CA GLU A 34 -83.74 -81.86 -21.78
C GLU A 34 -82.93 -80.68 -22.33
N ILE A 35 -83.13 -80.30 -23.60
CA ILE A 35 -82.43 -79.15 -24.23
C ILE A 35 -82.76 -77.82 -23.52
N VAL A 36 -83.98 -77.64 -23.02
CA VAL A 36 -84.38 -76.47 -22.23
C VAL A 36 -83.73 -76.48 -20.85
N LYS A 37 -83.58 -77.65 -20.22
CA LYS A 37 -82.88 -77.82 -18.94
C LYS A 37 -81.38 -77.56 -19.10
N GLU A 38 -80.76 -78.07 -20.15
CA GLU A 38 -79.37 -77.78 -20.53
C GLU A 38 -79.17 -76.29 -20.83
N ASN A 39 -80.05 -75.66 -21.61
CA ASN A 39 -80.00 -74.20 -21.85
C ASN A 39 -80.13 -73.39 -20.56
N ARG A 40 -80.98 -73.80 -19.60
CA ARG A 40 -81.08 -73.15 -18.29
C ARG A 40 -79.78 -73.31 -17.49
N SER A 41 -79.16 -74.49 -17.54
CA SER A 41 -77.86 -74.74 -16.90
C SER A 41 -76.74 -73.90 -17.53
N LEU A 42 -76.67 -73.84 -18.85
CA LEU A 42 -75.67 -73.04 -19.58
C LEU A 42 -75.85 -71.54 -19.33
N LYS A 43 -77.09 -71.03 -19.27
CA LYS A 43 -77.36 -69.63 -18.90
C LYS A 43 -76.98 -69.31 -17.45
N ALA A 44 -77.15 -70.25 -16.52
CA ALA A 44 -76.67 -70.09 -15.15
C ALA A 44 -75.14 -70.02 -15.12
N GLN A 45 -74.45 -70.93 -15.82
CA GLN A 45 -72.99 -70.92 -15.94
C GLN A 45 -72.45 -69.66 -16.64
N GLU A 46 -73.14 -69.15 -17.67
CA GLU A 46 -72.80 -67.89 -18.33
C GLU A 46 -72.92 -66.69 -17.38
N GLN A 47 -73.96 -66.67 -16.53
CA GLN A 47 -74.12 -65.62 -15.52
C GLN A 47 -73.06 -65.74 -14.42
N ASP A 48 -72.72 -66.94 -13.96
CA ASP A 48 -71.65 -67.17 -12.98
C ASP A 48 -70.27 -66.76 -13.55
N MET A 49 -70.00 -67.04 -14.83
CA MET A 49 -68.79 -66.59 -15.51
C MET A 49 -68.71 -65.05 -15.61
N LYS A 50 -69.82 -64.35 -15.86
CA LYS A 50 -69.87 -62.88 -15.82
C LYS A 50 -69.61 -62.35 -14.41
N ASN A 51 -70.29 -62.90 -13.41
CA ASN A 51 -70.11 -62.55 -12.00
C ASN A 51 -68.64 -62.78 -11.53
N LEU A 52 -67.98 -63.83 -12.03
CA LEU A 52 -66.56 -64.11 -11.74
C LEU A 52 -65.62 -63.14 -12.47
N SER A 53 -65.93 -62.79 -13.73
CA SER A 53 -65.16 -61.80 -14.48
C SER A 53 -65.22 -60.41 -13.83
N GLU A 54 -66.39 -59.97 -13.37
CA GLU A 54 -66.56 -58.69 -12.66
C GLU A 54 -65.78 -58.67 -11.34
N LYS A 55 -65.81 -59.79 -10.57
CA LYS A 55 -65.00 -59.93 -9.35
C LYS A 55 -63.51 -59.93 -9.63
N LEU A 56 -63.06 -60.51 -10.74
CA LEU A 56 -61.66 -60.52 -11.15
C LEU A 56 -61.18 -59.11 -11.52
N GLU A 57 -61.95 -58.35 -12.29
CA GLU A 57 -61.62 -56.95 -12.62
C GLU A 57 -61.63 -56.06 -11.36
N HIS A 58 -62.57 -56.26 -10.44
CA HIS A 58 -62.56 -55.55 -9.16
C HIS A 58 -61.32 -55.89 -8.31
N ALA A 59 -60.90 -57.17 -8.29
CA ALA A 59 -59.69 -57.60 -7.59
C ALA A 59 -58.41 -57.02 -8.21
N LYS A 60 -58.30 -56.96 -9.54
CA LYS A 60 -57.18 -56.27 -10.22
C LYS A 60 -57.13 -54.78 -9.89
N HIS A 61 -58.30 -54.13 -9.82
CA HIS A 61 -58.38 -52.71 -9.49
C HIS A 61 -57.92 -52.43 -8.05
N THR A 62 -58.33 -53.26 -7.08
CA THR A 62 -57.85 -53.13 -5.70
C THR A 62 -56.38 -53.50 -5.53
N GLU A 63 -55.87 -54.49 -6.28
CA GLU A 63 -54.44 -54.81 -6.36
C GLU A 63 -53.61 -53.62 -6.87
N ASN A 64 -54.07 -52.94 -7.93
CA ASN A 64 -53.41 -51.74 -8.45
C ASN A 64 -53.40 -50.59 -7.43
N ILE A 65 -54.52 -50.33 -6.73
CA ILE A 65 -54.57 -49.31 -5.66
C ILE A 65 -53.63 -49.66 -4.51
N LEU A 66 -53.54 -50.93 -4.11
CA LEU A 66 -52.61 -51.40 -3.09
C LEU A 66 -51.15 -51.29 -3.53
N ARG A 67 -50.86 -51.48 -4.83
CA ARG A 67 -49.54 -51.27 -5.40
C ARG A 67 -49.14 -49.79 -5.42
N GLU A 68 -50.06 -48.91 -5.81
CA GLU A 68 -49.85 -47.45 -5.76
C GLU A 68 -49.65 -46.94 -4.33
N SER A 69 -50.39 -47.46 -3.35
CA SER A 69 -50.21 -47.08 -1.95
C SER A 69 -48.91 -47.62 -1.36
N ASN A 70 -48.48 -48.83 -1.73
CA ASN A 70 -47.15 -49.34 -1.36
C ASN A 70 -46.01 -48.51 -1.97
N ASN A 71 -46.12 -48.08 -3.23
CA ASN A 71 -45.12 -47.21 -3.85
C ASN A 71 -45.02 -45.87 -3.08
N LYS A 72 -46.15 -45.24 -2.78
CA LYS A 72 -46.20 -44.00 -1.97
C LYS A 72 -45.66 -44.21 -0.55
N LEU A 73 -45.90 -45.37 0.07
CA LEU A 73 -45.31 -45.70 1.36
C LEU A 73 -43.78 -45.84 1.27
N ALA A 74 -43.25 -46.45 0.21
CA ALA A 74 -41.80 -46.52 -0.02
C ALA A 74 -41.18 -45.12 -0.21
N GLU A 75 -41.79 -44.27 -1.05
CA GLU A 75 -41.35 -42.88 -1.26
C GLU A 75 -41.37 -42.06 0.05
N LEU A 76 -42.42 -42.21 0.87
CA LEU A 76 -42.52 -41.57 2.19
C LEU A 76 -41.50 -42.12 3.19
N GLN A 77 -41.12 -43.39 3.07
CA GLN A 77 -40.13 -44.04 3.93
C GLN A 77 -38.71 -43.63 3.55
N ASP A 78 -38.40 -43.53 2.24
CA ASP A 78 -37.13 -43.02 1.74
C ASP A 78 -36.93 -41.55 2.13
N THR A 79 -37.93 -40.68 1.91
CA THR A 79 -37.88 -39.27 2.35
C THR A 79 -37.74 -39.13 3.87
N LEU A 80 -38.40 -39.98 4.67
CA LEU A 80 -38.16 -40.05 6.11
C LEU A 80 -36.72 -40.41 6.46
N THR A 81 -36.09 -41.36 5.74
CA THR A 81 -34.68 -41.70 6.00
C THR A 81 -33.72 -40.58 5.60
N SER A 82 -33.97 -39.85 4.51
CA SER A 82 -33.19 -38.66 4.13
C SER A 82 -33.28 -37.58 5.20
N LEU A 83 -34.49 -37.20 5.61
CA LEU A 83 -34.71 -36.19 6.65
C LEU A 83 -34.10 -36.60 8.00
N GLN A 84 -34.10 -37.89 8.35
CA GLN A 84 -33.41 -38.40 9.54
C GLN A 84 -31.88 -38.35 9.42
N ALA A 85 -31.32 -38.51 8.22
CA ALA A 85 -29.89 -38.36 7.98
C ALA A 85 -29.46 -36.88 8.04
N GLU A 86 -30.22 -35.99 7.38
CA GLU A 86 -30.03 -34.54 7.43
C GLU A 86 -30.12 -33.99 8.87
N LEU A 87 -31.10 -34.43 9.65
CA LEU A 87 -31.24 -34.05 11.06
C LEU A 87 -30.02 -34.49 11.90
N LYS A 88 -29.48 -35.70 11.65
CA LYS A 88 -28.25 -36.17 12.33
C LYS A 88 -27.04 -35.33 11.91
N HIS A 89 -26.91 -34.98 10.63
CA HIS A 89 -25.82 -34.13 10.14
C HIS A 89 -25.86 -32.74 10.80
N ALA A 90 -27.02 -32.09 10.80
CA ALA A 90 -27.22 -30.79 11.42
C ALA A 90 -26.96 -30.79 12.94
N LEU A 91 -27.25 -31.92 13.64
CA LEU A 91 -26.90 -32.07 15.05
C LEU A 91 -25.39 -32.19 15.28
N ILE A 92 -24.67 -32.94 14.43
CA ILE A 92 -23.21 -33.07 14.49
C ILE A 92 -22.55 -31.71 14.23
N GLU A 93 -22.94 -31.01 13.15
CA GLU A 93 -22.44 -29.67 12.86
C GLU A 93 -22.70 -28.70 14.03
N LYS A 94 -23.89 -28.75 14.64
CA LYS A 94 -24.23 -27.91 15.80
C LYS A 94 -23.37 -28.21 17.03
N GLU A 95 -22.94 -29.46 17.23
CA GLU A 95 -21.99 -29.81 18.29
C GLU A 95 -20.56 -29.35 17.96
N GLU A 96 -20.12 -29.47 16.71
CA GLU A 96 -18.83 -28.94 16.25
C GLU A 96 -18.74 -27.42 16.39
N TRP A 97 -19.78 -26.69 15.96
CA TRP A 97 -19.88 -25.24 16.16
C TRP A 97 -19.87 -24.85 17.64
N ARG A 98 -20.51 -25.64 18.50
CA ARG A 98 -20.46 -25.41 19.95
C ARG A 98 -19.05 -25.60 20.52
N ARG A 99 -18.30 -26.62 20.07
CA ARG A 99 -16.90 -26.83 20.48
C ARG A 99 -16.03 -25.66 20.03
N LYS A 100 -16.04 -25.32 18.73
CA LYS A 100 -15.30 -24.16 18.18
C LYS A 100 -15.59 -22.87 18.95
N PHE A 101 -16.85 -22.62 19.32
CA PHE A 101 -17.22 -21.45 20.11
C PHE A 101 -16.73 -21.50 21.56
N SER A 102 -16.60 -22.69 22.16
CA SER A 102 -15.97 -22.89 23.47
C SER A 102 -14.46 -22.62 23.40
N ASP A 103 -13.79 -23.19 22.41
CA ASP A 103 -12.34 -23.10 22.21
C ASP A 103 -11.93 -21.62 22.01
N ILE A 104 -12.61 -20.90 21.10
CA ILE A 104 -12.42 -19.45 20.87
C ILE A 104 -12.65 -18.63 22.14
N LYS A 105 -13.60 -19.03 22.99
CA LYS A 105 -13.89 -18.32 24.25
C LYS A 105 -12.78 -18.54 25.29
N GLU A 106 -12.21 -19.73 25.36
CA GLU A 106 -11.07 -20.03 26.23
C GLU A 106 -9.81 -19.29 25.77
N GLU A 107 -9.51 -19.30 24.46
CA GLU A 107 -8.42 -18.52 23.87
C GLU A 107 -8.54 -17.02 24.18
N ALA A 108 -9.74 -16.44 24.06
CA ALA A 108 -10.00 -15.03 24.36
C ALA A 108 -9.77 -14.65 25.84
N GLU A 109 -10.11 -15.53 26.80
CA GLU A 109 -9.81 -15.28 28.22
C GLU A 109 -8.32 -15.46 28.55
N VAL A 110 -7.61 -16.38 27.87
CA VAL A 110 -6.15 -16.51 27.99
C VAL A 110 -5.45 -15.24 27.48
N GLU A 111 -5.77 -14.79 26.26
CA GLU A 111 -5.17 -13.59 25.66
C GLU A 111 -5.44 -12.33 26.52
N LYS A 112 -6.63 -12.22 27.09
CA LYS A 112 -7.01 -11.17 28.04
C LYS A 112 -6.19 -11.24 29.35
N SER A 113 -5.89 -12.44 29.86
CA SER A 113 -5.04 -12.61 31.03
C SER A 113 -3.58 -12.22 30.75
N GLU A 114 -3.07 -12.48 29.54
CA GLU A 114 -1.73 -12.09 29.11
C GLU A 114 -1.63 -10.57 28.90
N LYS A 115 -2.65 -9.95 28.29
CA LYS A 115 -2.76 -8.49 28.16
C LYS A 115 -2.74 -7.77 29.52
N ILE A 116 -3.32 -8.37 30.57
CA ILE A 116 -3.25 -7.82 31.93
C ILE A 116 -1.82 -7.90 32.47
N LYS A 117 -1.16 -9.07 32.40
CA LYS A 117 0.23 -9.25 32.86
C LYS A 117 1.20 -8.32 32.15
N LEU A 118 1.13 -8.24 30.81
CA LEU A 118 1.96 -7.32 30.01
C LEU A 118 1.78 -5.86 30.42
N LYS A 119 0.58 -5.47 30.85
CA LYS A 119 0.29 -4.11 31.35
C LYS A 119 0.87 -3.89 32.75
N GLU A 120 0.87 -4.90 33.61
CA GLU A 120 1.51 -4.87 34.93
C GLU A 120 3.03 -4.78 34.80
N ASP A 121 3.64 -5.61 33.95
CA ASP A 121 5.08 -5.59 33.64
C ASP A 121 5.52 -4.24 33.05
N LEU A 122 4.75 -3.69 32.10
CA LEU A 122 5.01 -2.37 31.52
C LEU A 122 4.96 -1.26 32.59
N ASN A 123 4.00 -1.32 33.51
CA ASN A 123 3.92 -0.37 34.62
C ASN A 123 5.11 -0.50 35.59
N ALA A 124 5.55 -1.71 35.90
CA ALA A 124 6.72 -1.96 36.73
C ALA A 124 8.01 -1.43 36.10
N VAL A 125 8.23 -1.68 34.81
CA VAL A 125 9.37 -1.14 34.05
C VAL A 125 9.35 0.39 34.03
N ASN A 126 8.19 1.01 33.79
CA ASN A 126 8.04 2.47 33.81
C ASN A 126 8.35 3.08 35.19
N GLN A 127 8.01 2.41 36.29
CA GLN A 127 8.40 2.85 37.64
C GLN A 127 9.92 2.78 37.86
N ILE A 128 10.58 1.71 37.39
CA ILE A 128 12.04 1.57 37.47
C ILE A 128 12.75 2.66 36.65
N ILE A 129 12.25 2.98 35.46
CA ILE A 129 12.80 4.04 34.61
C ILE A 129 12.72 5.40 35.34
N LYS A 130 11.57 5.76 35.91
CA LYS A 130 11.42 7.01 36.69
C LYS A 130 12.36 7.08 37.89
N ALA A 131 12.42 6.03 38.71
CA ALA A 131 13.30 5.98 39.86
C ALA A 131 14.80 6.06 39.48
N ASN A 132 15.17 5.62 38.28
CA ASN A 132 16.53 5.78 37.75
C ASN A 132 16.79 7.19 37.19
N GLN A 133 15.78 7.85 36.61
CA GLN A 133 15.86 9.25 36.18
C GLN A 133 16.04 10.19 37.38
N GLU A 134 15.19 10.06 38.40
CA GLU A 134 15.27 10.84 39.65
C GLU A 134 16.66 10.74 40.31
N LYS A 135 17.21 9.51 40.41
CA LYS A 135 18.58 9.30 40.92
C LYS A 135 19.66 9.90 40.03
N ALA A 136 19.50 9.84 38.71
CA ALA A 136 20.46 10.44 37.79
C ALA A 136 20.47 11.97 37.92
N GLU A 137 19.30 12.60 38.05
CA GLU A 137 19.13 14.03 38.31
C GLU A 137 19.75 14.43 39.66
N GLU A 138 19.47 13.71 40.74
CA GLU A 138 20.06 13.95 42.07
C GLU A 138 21.60 13.89 42.05
N THR A 139 22.19 12.88 41.40
CA THR A 139 23.67 12.77 41.26
C THR A 139 24.31 13.80 40.33
N LEU A 140 23.52 14.44 39.46
CA LEU A 140 23.97 15.52 38.59
C LEU A 140 23.88 16.86 39.32
N GLN A 141 22.78 17.12 40.04
CA GLN A 141 22.63 18.28 40.90
C GLN A 141 23.71 18.34 41.98
N MET A 142 23.95 17.23 42.70
CA MET A 142 25.04 17.14 43.68
C MET A 142 26.43 17.43 43.08
N ARG A 143 26.66 17.13 41.80
CA ARG A 143 27.93 17.48 41.13
C ARG A 143 28.02 18.96 40.80
N LEU A 144 26.95 19.55 40.26
CA LEU A 144 26.89 20.98 39.96
C LEU A 144 27.03 21.84 41.23
N GLU A 145 26.43 21.43 42.35
CA GLU A 145 26.57 22.11 43.64
C GLU A 145 28.02 22.06 44.15
N ASN A 146 28.69 20.90 44.04
CA ASN A 146 30.10 20.76 44.40
C ASN A 146 31.03 21.60 43.49
N GLU A 147 30.84 21.59 42.17
CA GLU A 147 31.60 22.41 41.23
C GLU A 147 31.40 23.91 41.49
N ARG A 148 30.17 24.34 41.80
CA ARG A 148 29.86 25.71 42.22
C ARG A 148 30.59 26.09 43.51
N HIS A 149 30.66 25.20 44.49
CA HIS A 149 31.39 25.45 45.74
C HIS A 149 32.91 25.56 45.52
N LEU A 150 33.47 24.76 44.61
CA LEU A 150 34.89 24.85 44.22
C LEU A 150 35.20 26.20 43.54
N LEU A 151 34.42 26.60 42.53
CA LEU A 151 34.61 27.87 41.82
C LEU A 151 34.49 29.10 42.74
N LEU A 152 33.60 29.06 43.72
CA LEU A 152 33.49 30.13 44.72
C LEU A 152 34.74 30.20 45.62
N ALA A 153 35.31 29.07 46.01
CA ALA A 153 36.54 29.03 46.81
C ALA A 153 37.76 29.53 46.00
N GLU A 154 37.87 29.15 44.74
CA GLU A 154 38.92 29.65 43.82
C GLU A 154 38.82 31.17 43.64
N PHE A 155 37.61 31.70 43.42
CA PHE A 155 37.38 33.14 43.30
C PHE A 155 37.75 33.92 44.58
N ASP A 156 37.42 33.40 45.76
CA ASP A 156 37.82 34.01 47.03
C ASP A 156 39.34 33.94 47.25
N GLU A 157 40.01 32.87 46.81
CA GLU A 157 41.46 32.77 46.84
C GLU A 157 42.14 33.76 45.88
N GLU A 158 41.68 33.87 44.63
CA GLU A 158 42.16 34.85 43.65
C GLU A 158 41.98 36.28 44.16
N ARG A 159 40.80 36.61 44.71
CA ARG A 159 40.52 37.89 45.35
C ARG A 159 41.50 38.17 46.51
N SER A 160 41.83 37.16 47.31
CA SER A 160 42.84 37.28 48.38
C SER A 160 44.25 37.51 47.84
N ALA A 161 44.60 36.90 46.70
CA ALA A 161 45.89 37.04 46.05
C ALA A 161 46.03 38.42 45.41
N TYR A 162 45.00 38.92 44.73
CA TYR A 162 44.94 40.26 44.17
C TYR A 162 45.05 41.33 45.27
N GLN A 163 44.36 41.15 46.41
CA GLN A 163 44.49 42.07 47.55
C GLN A 163 45.89 42.04 48.19
N ARG A 164 46.61 40.90 48.15
CA ARG A 164 48.03 40.82 48.55
C ARG A 164 48.92 41.58 47.57
N LEU A 165 48.72 41.39 46.26
CA LEU A 165 49.51 42.03 45.21
C LEU A 165 49.35 43.56 45.21
N LEU A 166 48.15 44.08 45.44
CA LEU A 166 47.91 45.53 45.60
C LEU A 166 48.72 46.10 46.77
N LYS A 167 48.70 45.45 47.94
CA LYS A 167 49.50 45.88 49.11
C LYS A 167 51.01 45.87 48.83
N GLU A 168 51.49 44.94 48.01
CA GLU A 168 52.89 44.88 47.60
C GLU A 168 53.24 45.97 46.57
N ARG A 169 52.35 46.24 45.62
CA ARG A 169 52.45 47.37 44.68
C ARG A 169 52.58 48.70 45.44
N ASP A 170 51.67 48.97 46.38
CA ASP A 170 51.66 50.22 47.15
C ASP A 170 52.96 50.37 47.98
N ARG A 171 53.49 49.26 48.50
CA ARG A 171 54.77 49.23 49.23
C ARG A 171 55.97 49.51 48.32
N LEU A 172 55.94 49.03 47.07
CA LEU A 172 56.97 49.31 46.07
C LEU A 172 56.89 50.76 45.57
N GLU A 173 55.68 51.28 45.36
CA GLU A 173 55.41 52.66 44.97
C GLU A 173 55.98 53.64 46.03
N GLN A 174 55.65 53.43 47.30
CA GLN A 174 56.26 54.18 48.42
C GLN A 174 57.79 54.07 48.43
N ARG A 175 58.37 52.92 48.09
CA ARG A 175 59.84 52.76 48.02
C ARG A 175 60.44 53.57 46.86
N CYS A 176 59.77 53.59 45.71
CA CYS A 176 60.17 54.40 44.56
C CYS A 176 60.08 55.90 44.87
N GLU A 177 58.99 56.37 45.49
CA GLU A 177 58.85 57.76 45.95
C GLU A 177 59.99 58.16 46.91
N ASN A 178 60.28 57.32 47.90
CA ASN A 178 61.37 57.56 48.85
C ASN A 178 62.74 57.64 48.14
N LEU A 179 63.02 56.76 47.18
CA LEU A 179 64.24 56.78 46.37
C LEU A 179 64.32 58.02 45.46
N ILE A 180 63.21 58.47 44.88
CA ILE A 180 63.14 59.72 44.10
C ILE A 180 63.44 60.92 45.01
N ALA A 181 62.82 61.00 46.18
CA ALA A 181 63.07 62.05 47.17
C ALA A 181 64.53 62.05 47.68
N GLU A 182 65.17 60.89 47.79
CA GLU A 182 66.60 60.77 48.07
C GLU A 182 67.46 61.23 46.88
N ASN A 183 67.14 60.84 45.65
CA ASN A 183 67.87 61.25 44.45
C ASN A 183 67.84 62.78 44.24
N ILE A 184 66.69 63.40 44.51
CA ILE A 184 66.52 64.87 44.50
C ILE A 184 67.41 65.53 45.57
N ARG A 185 67.48 64.97 46.78
CA ARG A 185 68.38 65.46 47.84
C ARG A 185 69.86 65.32 47.47
N VAL A 186 70.26 64.22 46.82
CA VAL A 186 71.64 63.98 46.36
C VAL A 186 72.01 64.90 45.19
N ARG A 187 71.10 65.16 44.24
CA ARG A 187 71.32 66.17 43.18
C ARG A 187 71.32 67.61 43.69
N GLY A 188 70.82 67.87 44.89
CA GLY A 188 70.72 69.21 45.49
C GLY A 188 72.02 69.83 45.99
N MET A 189 73.18 69.16 45.84
CA MET A 189 74.49 69.65 46.32
C MET A 189 75.43 70.17 45.20
N GLY A 190 74.88 70.62 44.06
CA GLY A 190 75.65 71.13 42.92
C GLY A 190 75.18 72.49 42.40
N GLU A 191 75.82 73.56 42.87
CA GLU A 191 75.86 74.95 42.34
C GLU A 191 74.56 75.78 42.25
N VAL A 192 74.65 77.02 42.75
CA VAL A 192 73.63 78.07 42.64
C VAL A 192 74.12 79.17 41.70
N LEU A 193 73.43 79.34 40.57
CA LEU A 193 73.34 80.61 39.83
C LEU A 193 72.17 80.50 38.84
N GLY A 194 71.09 81.24 39.10
CA GLY A 194 69.80 80.96 38.48
C GLY A 194 69.39 81.93 37.37
N HIS A 195 68.33 81.58 36.65
CA HIS A 195 67.27 82.51 36.27
C HIS A 195 65.99 81.74 35.91
N HIS A 196 64.85 82.14 36.48
CA HIS A 196 63.54 81.74 35.99
C HIS A 196 63.29 82.37 34.62
N ARG A 197 62.84 81.57 33.64
CA ARG A 197 62.00 82.06 32.53
C ARG A 197 60.93 81.04 32.18
N THR A 198 59.70 81.32 32.61
CA THR A 198 58.51 80.88 31.89
C THR A 198 58.44 81.59 30.54
N PRO A 199 57.98 80.89 29.49
CA PRO A 199 57.18 81.54 28.45
C PRO A 199 55.85 80.82 28.27
N SER A 200 54.79 81.61 28.26
CA SER A 200 53.41 81.20 28.03
C SER A 200 53.03 81.19 26.54
N ASN A 201 52.13 80.28 26.18
CA ASN A 201 51.16 80.38 25.08
C ASN A 201 51.61 80.33 23.60
N VAL A 202 50.74 79.68 22.80
CA VAL A 202 50.52 79.87 21.35
C VAL A 202 51.48 79.17 20.37
N SER A 203 51.13 77.89 20.13
CA SER A 203 50.64 77.41 18.82
C SER A 203 51.55 76.72 17.77
N MET A 204 50.88 75.75 17.12
CA MET A 204 51.07 75.15 15.79
C MET A 204 52.06 73.99 15.62
N ALA A 205 51.48 72.85 15.20
CA ALA A 205 51.96 71.89 14.20
C ALA A 205 53.29 71.13 14.51
N SER A 206 53.48 69.88 14.08
CA SER A 206 52.61 68.82 13.52
C SER A 206 53.46 67.53 13.47
N VAL A 207 52.83 66.39 13.15
CA VAL A 207 53.40 65.07 12.77
C VAL A 207 53.42 64.00 13.88
N HIS A 208 52.57 62.98 13.66
CA HIS A 208 52.65 61.52 13.95
C HIS A 208 53.34 61.01 15.25
N SER A 209 52.88 59.95 15.92
CA SER A 209 51.88 58.92 15.58
C SER A 209 51.49 58.06 16.81
N ASP A 210 50.29 57.47 16.74
CA ASP A 210 49.85 56.20 17.36
C ASP A 210 49.78 56.00 18.88
N ALA A 211 48.96 54.99 19.23
CA ALA A 211 48.74 54.32 20.52
C ALA A 211 47.70 54.93 21.49
N GLU A 212 46.59 54.19 21.56
CA GLU A 212 45.44 54.25 22.46
C GLU A 212 45.77 54.34 23.96
N THR A 213 44.97 55.09 24.73
CA THR A 213 43.97 54.55 25.68
C THR A 213 43.26 55.68 26.45
N VAL A 214 41.98 55.49 26.78
CA VAL A 214 41.12 56.52 27.40
C VAL A 214 40.58 56.04 28.74
N GLN A 215 40.66 56.88 29.77
CA GLN A 215 39.83 56.81 30.97
C GLN A 215 39.32 58.22 31.33
N LEU A 216 37.99 58.31 31.52
CA LEU A 216 37.25 58.90 32.66
C LEU A 216 37.78 60.23 33.28
N ASP A 217 36.97 61.24 33.62
CA ASP A 217 35.52 61.32 33.85
C ASP A 217 35.05 62.81 33.85
N ALA A 218 33.77 63.03 34.19
CA ALA A 218 33.20 64.19 34.90
C ALA A 218 32.26 65.19 34.15
N SER A 219 30.99 65.11 34.57
CA SER A 219 30.07 66.20 34.94
C SER A 219 29.50 67.19 33.89
N ASP A 220 28.24 66.94 33.53
CA ASP A 220 27.02 67.72 33.86
C ASP A 220 26.78 69.18 33.38
N ILE A 221 25.49 69.44 33.08
CA ILE A 221 24.79 70.75 32.86
C ILE A 221 25.10 71.41 31.49
N ASP A 222 24.18 71.99 30.70
CA ASP A 222 22.81 72.53 30.91
C ASP A 222 21.84 72.32 29.72
N MET A 223 20.57 72.68 29.93
CA MET A 223 19.45 72.75 28.99
C MET A 223 19.65 73.73 27.81
N GLY A 224 18.97 73.48 26.67
CA GLY A 224 19.03 74.38 25.50
C GLY A 224 18.00 74.14 24.39
N TYR A 225 16.72 74.41 24.68
CA TYR A 225 15.63 74.82 23.76
C TYR A 225 15.67 74.41 22.26
N GLY A 226 14.66 73.65 21.81
CA GLY A 226 14.48 73.30 20.39
C GLY A 226 13.51 74.21 19.61
N SER A 227 13.48 74.04 18.29
CA SER A 227 12.28 74.26 17.47
C SER A 227 12.38 73.71 16.04
N ALA A 228 11.43 72.83 15.72
CA ALA A 228 10.62 72.82 14.48
C ALA A 228 11.30 72.42 13.14
N ARG A 229 10.64 71.74 12.18
CA ARG A 229 9.26 71.19 12.08
C ARG A 229 9.19 70.16 10.92
N VAL A 230 7.95 69.79 10.50
CA VAL A 230 7.58 68.91 9.34
C VAL A 230 7.55 67.43 9.78
N LYS A 231 6.43 66.76 10.15
CA LYS A 231 4.99 66.78 9.75
C LYS A 231 4.77 66.59 8.25
N ASP A 232 3.86 65.76 7.70
CA ASP A 232 2.82 64.79 8.12
C ASP A 232 2.84 63.71 6.98
N LYS A 233 2.37 62.45 7.03
CA LYS A 233 1.47 61.70 7.96
C LYS A 233 1.52 60.18 7.68
N GLU A 234 0.91 59.40 8.56
CA GLU A 234 0.46 58.00 8.39
C GLU A 234 -0.98 57.95 7.77
N PRO A 235 -1.50 56.82 7.25
CA PRO A 235 -2.05 55.70 8.08
C PRO A 235 -1.90 54.29 7.42
N SER A 236 -2.23 53.13 8.01
CA SER A 236 -2.57 52.69 9.38
C SER A 236 -2.58 51.14 9.43
N HIS A 237 -2.09 50.52 10.51
CA HIS A 237 -2.38 49.11 10.83
C HIS A 237 -3.19 49.02 12.14
N PRO A 238 -4.23 48.17 12.22
CA PRO A 238 -5.02 48.01 13.44
C PRO A 238 -4.35 47.11 14.47
N LYS A 239 -4.49 47.48 15.76
CA LYS A 239 -4.11 46.64 16.90
C LYS A 239 -5.16 45.56 17.16
N LEU A 240 -4.72 44.40 17.66
CA LEU A 240 -5.57 43.43 18.35
C LEU A 240 -4.87 42.93 19.62
N ASP A 241 -5.17 43.59 20.74
CA ASP A 241 -5.08 43.01 22.08
C ASP A 241 -6.50 42.62 22.48
N ALA A 242 -6.82 41.31 22.46
CA ALA A 242 -8.10 40.78 22.91
C ALA A 242 -8.02 39.26 23.13
N VAL A 243 -7.33 38.84 24.20
CA VAL A 243 -7.37 37.44 24.66
C VAL A 243 -8.33 37.32 25.84
N VAL A 244 -9.40 36.54 25.66
CA VAL A 244 -10.34 36.14 26.72
C VAL A 244 -10.17 34.64 26.95
N TRP A 245 -9.74 34.26 28.16
CA TRP A 245 -9.69 32.85 28.59
C TRP A 245 -10.80 32.58 29.62
N PRO A 246 -11.67 31.57 29.41
CA PRO A 246 -12.64 31.15 30.42
C PRO A 246 -11.97 30.45 31.61
N GLN A 247 -12.46 30.76 32.81
CA GLN A 247 -12.06 30.11 34.07
C GLN A 247 -12.67 28.71 34.19
N GLN A 248 -11.94 27.77 34.82
CA GLN A 248 -12.46 27.02 35.98
C GLN A 248 -11.35 26.23 36.72
N ALA A 249 -11.25 26.47 38.04
CA ALA A 249 -10.78 25.58 39.11
C ALA A 249 -9.37 24.93 39.03
N ALA A 250 -8.55 24.84 40.09
CA ALA A 250 -8.79 25.14 41.51
C ALA A 250 -7.53 25.62 42.25
N ASN A 251 -7.79 26.36 43.33
CA ASN A 251 -6.91 26.84 44.42
C ASN A 251 -5.61 26.07 44.71
N LEU A 252 -4.53 26.83 45.02
CA LEU A 252 -3.97 26.90 46.39
C LEU A 252 -3.01 28.11 46.58
N THR A 253 -3.51 29.13 47.27
CA THR A 253 -2.82 30.06 48.22
C THR A 253 -1.35 30.45 48.04
N THR A 254 -1.15 31.69 47.56
CA THR A 254 -0.39 32.80 48.20
C THR A 254 0.77 32.55 49.19
N GLU A 255 1.90 33.23 48.95
CA GLU A 255 2.59 34.17 49.87
C GLU A 255 3.52 35.11 49.02
N LYS A 256 4.23 36.08 49.62
CA LYS A 256 4.55 37.39 48.99
C LYS A 256 6.05 37.70 48.70
N SER A 257 6.30 38.39 47.57
CA SER A 257 7.25 39.52 47.36
C SER A 257 8.78 39.30 47.60
N PRO A 258 9.66 40.28 47.28
CA PRO A 258 9.86 40.94 45.97
C PRO A 258 11.37 41.06 45.59
N GLY A 259 11.70 41.48 44.35
CA GLY A 259 13.06 41.95 44.04
C GLY A 259 13.38 42.06 42.54
N SER A 260 13.85 43.21 42.09
CA SER A 260 14.35 43.47 40.73
C SER A 260 15.88 43.48 40.70
N ASP A 261 16.52 42.94 39.66
CA ASP A 261 16.99 43.71 38.49
C ASP A 261 17.91 42.90 37.57
N LYS A 262 18.13 43.40 36.36
CA LYS A 262 18.77 42.68 35.25
C LYS A 262 20.28 42.93 35.11
N SER A 263 20.95 41.85 34.71
CA SER A 263 22.12 41.75 33.79
C SER A 263 23.54 41.86 34.37
N PRO A 264 24.57 41.36 33.65
CA PRO A 264 24.60 40.22 32.70
C PRO A 264 25.71 39.18 33.05
N GLY A 265 25.63 37.95 32.55
CA GLY A 265 26.67 36.93 32.83
C GLY A 265 26.39 35.53 32.26
N ASP A 266 25.95 35.46 31.01
CA ASP A 266 25.45 34.22 30.38
C ASP A 266 26.54 33.49 29.58
N VAL A 267 27.14 32.43 30.16
CA VAL A 267 28.10 31.54 29.46
C VAL A 267 27.92 30.05 29.81
N THR A 268 27.38 29.68 30.98
CA THR A 268 27.36 28.28 31.45
C THR A 268 26.06 27.49 31.24
N ASP A 269 24.90 28.12 31.06
CA ASP A 269 23.64 27.38 30.87
C ASP A 269 23.35 26.98 29.41
N ILE A 270 24.04 27.58 28.44
CA ILE A 270 23.82 27.29 27.00
C ILE A 270 24.04 25.80 26.68
N SER A 271 25.01 25.11 27.30
CA SER A 271 25.24 23.67 27.03
C SER A 271 24.15 22.76 27.60
N VAL A 272 23.60 23.09 28.77
CA VAL A 272 22.54 22.30 29.41
C VAL A 272 21.21 22.58 28.74
N VAL A 273 20.90 23.85 28.44
CA VAL A 273 19.73 24.23 27.64
C VAL A 273 19.80 23.60 26.26
N LEU A 274 20.93 23.61 25.55
CA LEU A 274 21.07 22.91 24.26
C LEU A 274 20.89 21.41 24.38
N LYS A 275 21.38 20.75 25.45
CA LYS A 275 21.17 19.30 25.68
C LYS A 275 19.71 18.98 25.99
N LEU A 276 19.03 19.80 26.80
CA LEU A 276 17.61 19.64 27.10
C LEU A 276 16.74 19.96 25.88
N GLN A 277 17.09 20.97 25.10
CA GLN A 277 16.43 21.32 23.84
C GLN A 277 16.66 20.26 22.76
N GLN A 278 17.84 19.64 22.73
CA GLN A 278 18.12 18.48 21.88
C GLN A 278 17.35 17.24 22.34
N ARG A 279 17.26 16.97 23.65
CA ARG A 279 16.45 15.88 24.20
C ARG A 279 14.94 16.08 23.98
N LEU A 280 14.46 17.31 24.12
CA LEU A 280 13.08 17.67 23.80
C LEU A 280 12.81 17.44 22.31
N LYS A 281 13.74 17.87 21.44
CA LYS A 281 13.67 17.66 20.00
C LYS A 281 13.78 16.19 19.59
N GLU A 282 14.57 15.39 20.29
CA GLU A 282 14.64 13.93 20.14
C GLU A 282 13.30 13.29 20.53
N VAL A 283 12.69 13.69 21.65
CA VAL A 283 11.36 13.20 22.08
C VAL A 283 10.23 13.70 21.16
N GLU A 284 10.31 14.91 20.62
CA GLU A 284 9.38 15.41 19.59
C GLU A 284 9.56 14.66 18.26
N GLN A 285 10.79 14.28 17.89
CA GLN A 285 11.08 13.42 16.74
C GLN A 285 10.58 11.99 16.97
N GLU A 286 10.75 11.41 18.16
CA GLU A 286 10.18 10.11 18.51
C GLU A 286 8.66 10.13 18.54
N LYS A 287 8.05 11.20 19.08
CA LYS A 287 6.59 11.41 19.06
C LYS A 287 6.08 11.49 17.62
N THR A 288 6.65 12.36 16.79
CA THR A 288 6.21 12.51 15.38
C THR A 288 6.52 11.25 14.54
N TRP A 289 7.56 10.49 14.88
CA TRP A 289 7.82 9.16 14.30
C TRP A 289 6.79 8.12 14.73
N LEU A 290 6.39 8.11 16.00
CA LEU A 290 5.31 7.24 16.51
C LEU A 290 3.96 7.61 15.90
N GLU A 291 3.64 8.90 15.78
CA GLU A 291 2.44 9.39 15.08
C GLU A 291 2.41 8.92 13.62
N LYS A 292 3.48 9.16 12.85
CA LYS A 292 3.62 8.64 11.47
C LYS A 292 3.58 7.10 11.39
N LYS A 293 4.05 6.40 12.42
CA LYS A 293 4.01 4.93 12.47
C LYS A 293 2.61 4.41 12.79
N VAL A 294 1.82 5.14 13.57
CA VAL A 294 0.39 4.86 13.79
C VAL A 294 -0.38 5.14 12.50
N GLU A 295 -0.22 6.30 11.87
CA GLU A 295 -0.82 6.61 10.56
C GLU A 295 -0.45 5.55 9.50
N GLY A 296 0.82 5.13 9.45
CA GLY A 296 1.29 4.08 8.53
C GLY A 296 0.76 2.67 8.84
N LEU A 297 0.35 2.40 10.09
CA LEU A 297 -0.34 1.17 10.46
C LEU A 297 -1.83 1.25 10.14
N GLU A 298 -2.47 2.39 10.38
CA GLU A 298 -3.87 2.66 10.03
C GLU A 298 -4.07 2.62 8.51
N ALA A 299 -3.22 3.30 7.73
CA ALA A 299 -3.22 3.24 6.27
C ALA A 299 -2.95 1.82 5.73
N ARG A 300 -2.17 1.00 6.45
CA ARG A 300 -1.98 -0.43 6.12
C ARG A 300 -3.21 -1.27 6.43
N VAL A 301 -3.94 -0.98 7.50
CA VAL A 301 -5.21 -1.64 7.83
C VAL A 301 -6.27 -1.26 6.79
N GLU A 302 -6.32 0.00 6.35
CA GLU A 302 -7.23 0.43 5.29
C GLU A 302 -6.86 -0.20 3.93
N GLN A 303 -5.57 -0.20 3.54
CA GLN A 303 -5.12 -0.96 2.37
C GLN A 303 -5.35 -2.47 2.50
N SER A 304 -5.44 -3.03 3.71
CA SER A 304 -5.79 -4.44 3.90
C SER A 304 -7.26 -4.68 3.57
N LYS A 305 -8.17 -3.81 4.03
CA LYS A 305 -9.60 -3.85 3.67
C LYS A 305 -9.81 -3.63 2.17
N GLU A 306 -9.08 -2.69 1.57
CA GLU A 306 -9.12 -2.44 0.12
C GLU A 306 -8.61 -3.62 -0.71
N ARG A 307 -7.67 -4.42 -0.17
CA ARG A 307 -7.15 -5.65 -0.81
C ARG A 307 -7.99 -6.89 -0.53
N GLU A 308 -8.75 -6.93 0.57
CA GLU A 308 -9.74 -7.97 0.85
C GLU A 308 -11.05 -7.76 0.07
N MET A 309 -11.40 -6.51 -0.28
CA MET A 309 -12.42 -6.27 -1.29
C MET A 309 -11.93 -6.79 -2.65
N SER A 310 -12.64 -7.78 -3.19
CA SER A 310 -12.41 -8.24 -4.55
C SER A 310 -12.63 -7.08 -5.53
N ALA A 311 -11.99 -7.12 -6.70
CA ALA A 311 -12.33 -6.19 -7.80
C ALA A 311 -13.83 -6.20 -8.14
N LYS A 312 -14.52 -7.33 -7.88
CA LYS A 312 -15.98 -7.45 -7.98
C LYS A 312 -16.74 -6.66 -6.90
N ASP A 313 -16.21 -6.62 -5.68
CA ASP A 313 -16.83 -5.90 -4.56
C ASP A 313 -16.59 -4.39 -4.68
N LEU A 314 -15.43 -3.96 -5.17
CA LEU A 314 -15.16 -2.57 -5.54
C LEU A 314 -16.05 -2.10 -6.71
N MET A 315 -16.25 -2.92 -7.75
CA MET A 315 -17.21 -2.62 -8.82
C MET A 315 -18.64 -2.53 -8.29
N ARG A 316 -19.06 -3.49 -7.45
CA ARG A 316 -20.38 -3.51 -6.84
C ARG A 316 -20.61 -2.33 -5.89
N LEU A 317 -19.59 -1.91 -5.14
CA LEU A 317 -19.63 -0.72 -4.30
C LEU A 317 -19.84 0.53 -5.17
N HIS A 318 -19.07 0.67 -6.26
CA HIS A 318 -19.20 1.79 -7.18
C HIS A 318 -20.57 1.83 -7.88
N GLU A 319 -21.11 0.69 -8.30
CA GLU A 319 -22.48 0.56 -8.81
C GLU A 319 -23.53 1.02 -7.78
N LEU A 320 -23.42 0.56 -6.53
CA LEU A 320 -24.31 0.93 -5.43
C LEU A 320 -24.16 2.39 -5.00
N GLU A 321 -22.98 2.99 -5.14
CA GLU A 321 -22.71 4.41 -4.91
C GLU A 321 -23.32 5.28 -6.02
N MET A 322 -23.16 4.89 -7.28
CA MET A 322 -23.82 5.55 -8.42
C MET A 322 -25.35 5.45 -8.33
N GLU A 323 -25.89 4.30 -7.92
CA GLU A 323 -27.33 4.13 -7.69
C GLU A 323 -27.81 4.97 -6.49
N ASN A 324 -27.06 5.01 -5.38
CA ASN A 324 -27.37 5.91 -4.26
C ASN A 324 -27.32 7.39 -4.65
N ALA A 325 -26.37 7.80 -5.50
CA ALA A 325 -26.27 9.17 -5.98
C ALA A 325 -27.49 9.54 -6.84
N LYS A 326 -27.88 8.67 -7.79
CA LYS A 326 -29.10 8.83 -8.60
C LYS A 326 -30.35 8.92 -7.73
N LEU A 327 -30.55 7.97 -6.81
CA LEU A 327 -31.70 7.95 -5.89
C LEU A 327 -31.74 9.20 -4.99
N LYS A 328 -30.60 9.69 -4.49
CA LYS A 328 -30.54 10.94 -3.71
C LYS A 328 -30.94 12.15 -4.55
N ASP A 329 -30.54 12.23 -5.81
CA ASP A 329 -30.91 13.34 -6.68
C ASP A 329 -32.36 13.26 -7.17
N GLU A 330 -32.91 12.06 -7.37
CA GLU A 330 -34.35 11.84 -7.58
C GLU A 330 -35.16 12.25 -6.35
N VAL A 331 -34.75 11.86 -5.14
CA VAL A 331 -35.38 12.30 -3.89
C VAL A 331 -35.29 13.82 -3.73
N LYS A 332 -34.14 14.46 -4.01
CA LYS A 332 -34.03 15.93 -3.99
C LYS A 332 -34.95 16.59 -5.01
N LYS A 333 -35.07 16.04 -6.23
CA LYS A 333 -36.00 16.57 -7.25
C LYS A 333 -37.45 16.42 -6.78
N MET A 334 -37.85 15.25 -6.26
CA MET A 334 -39.19 15.04 -5.68
C MET A 334 -39.48 15.96 -4.50
N MET A 335 -38.51 16.19 -3.60
CA MET A 335 -38.66 17.16 -2.51
C MET A 335 -38.82 18.59 -3.05
N LYS A 336 -38.11 18.94 -4.14
CA LYS A 336 -38.19 20.26 -4.77
C LYS A 336 -39.51 20.48 -5.52
N THR A 337 -40.05 19.46 -6.18
CA THR A 337 -41.38 19.56 -6.82
C THR A 337 -42.49 19.62 -5.77
N LEU A 338 -42.40 18.85 -4.68
CA LEU A 338 -43.33 18.94 -3.55
C LEU A 338 -43.29 20.29 -2.81
N ALA A 339 -42.13 20.98 -2.81
CA ALA A 339 -41.96 22.30 -2.22
C ALA A 339 -42.52 23.46 -3.07
N ASN A 340 -42.83 23.27 -4.35
CA ASN A 340 -43.49 24.28 -5.18
C ASN A 340 -44.94 24.46 -4.72
N GLU A 341 -45.32 25.64 -4.21
CA GLU A 341 -46.66 25.90 -3.65
C GLU A 341 -47.78 25.85 -4.71
N ASP A 342 -47.48 26.21 -5.96
CA ASP A 342 -48.44 26.19 -7.08
C ASP A 342 -48.82 24.78 -7.52
N LYS A 343 -50.08 24.40 -7.27
CA LYS A 343 -50.63 23.07 -7.60
C LYS A 343 -50.46 22.68 -9.08
N ALA A 344 -50.68 23.62 -10.00
CA ALA A 344 -50.58 23.36 -11.43
C ALA A 344 -49.13 23.17 -11.92
N SER A 345 -48.15 23.87 -11.32
CA SER A 345 -46.74 23.61 -11.60
C SER A 345 -46.34 22.26 -11.02
N ARG A 346 -46.77 21.93 -9.80
CA ARG A 346 -46.49 20.66 -9.14
C ARG A 346 -47.03 19.46 -9.95
N GLU A 347 -48.24 19.52 -10.48
CA GLU A 347 -48.79 18.47 -11.37
C GLU A 347 -47.97 18.32 -12.65
N LYS A 348 -47.55 19.43 -13.28
CA LYS A 348 -46.70 19.39 -14.48
C LYS A 348 -45.30 18.83 -14.20
N ASP A 349 -44.69 19.25 -13.10
CA ASP A 349 -43.35 18.81 -12.69
C ASP A 349 -43.36 17.31 -12.31
N LEU A 350 -44.43 16.82 -11.67
CA LEU A 350 -44.66 15.40 -11.42
C LEU A 350 -44.85 14.59 -12.71
N MET A 351 -45.58 15.14 -13.70
CA MET A 351 -45.82 14.48 -14.98
C MET A 351 -44.52 14.32 -15.78
N MET A 352 -43.69 15.37 -15.88
CA MET A 352 -42.35 15.28 -16.49
C MET A 352 -41.43 14.30 -15.75
N HIS A 353 -41.57 14.20 -14.42
CA HIS A 353 -40.79 13.21 -13.64
C HIS A 353 -41.25 11.77 -13.91
N TYR A 354 -42.55 11.55 -14.11
CA TYR A 354 -43.12 10.26 -14.46
C TYR A 354 -42.70 9.83 -15.87
N GLU A 355 -42.75 10.75 -16.86
CA GLU A 355 -42.25 10.52 -18.22
C GLU A 355 -40.76 10.13 -18.21
N SER A 356 -39.91 10.88 -17.49
CA SER A 356 -38.48 10.57 -17.36
C SER A 356 -38.18 9.21 -16.71
N ILE A 357 -39.02 8.74 -15.78
CA ILE A 357 -38.90 7.41 -15.17
C ILE A 357 -39.36 6.33 -16.16
N GLN A 358 -40.38 6.62 -16.97
CA GLN A 358 -40.88 5.69 -17.97
C GLN A 358 -39.86 5.50 -19.12
N ASP A 359 -39.18 6.56 -19.54
CA ASP A 359 -38.08 6.50 -20.52
C ASP A 359 -36.88 5.68 -20.02
N GLU A 360 -36.43 5.88 -18.77
CA GLU A 360 -35.34 5.09 -18.17
C GLU A 360 -35.74 3.60 -18.03
N LEU A 361 -37.03 3.31 -17.80
CA LEU A 361 -37.56 1.95 -17.74
C LEU A 361 -37.65 1.31 -19.14
N GLU A 362 -38.01 2.07 -20.18
CA GLU A 362 -37.97 1.63 -21.57
C GLU A 362 -36.52 1.29 -21.97
N ARG A 363 -35.57 2.19 -21.66
CA ARG A 363 -34.15 1.99 -21.88
C ARG A 363 -33.62 0.75 -21.15
N ARG A 364 -34.02 0.52 -19.90
CA ARG A 364 -33.64 -0.70 -19.14
C ARG A 364 -34.19 -1.98 -19.76
N ARG A 365 -35.36 -1.94 -20.40
CA ARG A 365 -35.89 -3.06 -21.18
C ARG A 365 -35.06 -3.30 -22.44
N GLU A 366 -34.67 -2.26 -23.16
CA GLU A 366 -33.77 -2.36 -24.32
C GLU A 366 -32.40 -2.93 -23.93
N GLU A 367 -31.80 -2.45 -22.85
CA GLU A 367 -30.54 -2.98 -22.30
C GLU A 367 -30.68 -4.46 -21.90
N CYS A 368 -31.80 -4.86 -21.27
CA CYS A 368 -32.09 -6.27 -20.98
C CYS A 368 -32.30 -7.13 -22.26
N LEU A 369 -32.91 -6.58 -23.31
CA LEU A 369 -33.07 -7.27 -24.60
C LEU A 369 -31.72 -7.42 -25.31
N GLN A 370 -30.87 -6.40 -25.29
CA GLN A 370 -29.51 -6.46 -25.82
C GLN A 370 -28.64 -7.45 -25.05
N LEU A 371 -28.71 -7.49 -23.71
CA LEU A 371 -28.00 -8.48 -22.89
C LEU A 371 -28.51 -9.90 -23.16
N ARG A 372 -29.82 -10.11 -23.32
CA ARG A 372 -30.38 -11.40 -23.74
C ARG A 372 -29.90 -11.81 -25.13
N ALA A 373 -29.82 -10.87 -26.09
CA ALA A 373 -29.30 -11.13 -27.42
C ALA A 373 -27.80 -11.48 -27.40
N ALA A 374 -27.00 -10.75 -26.61
CA ALA A 374 -25.57 -11.01 -26.45
C ALA A 374 -25.28 -12.35 -25.75
N LEU A 375 -26.07 -12.71 -24.73
CA LEU A 375 -25.99 -14.02 -24.10
C LEU A 375 -26.47 -15.14 -25.03
N ALA A 376 -27.47 -14.88 -25.88
CA ALA A 376 -27.90 -15.82 -26.91
C ALA A 376 -26.81 -16.06 -27.96
N SER A 377 -26.17 -15.01 -28.49
CA SER A 377 -25.05 -15.16 -29.44
C SER A 377 -23.84 -15.83 -28.79
N GLN A 378 -23.52 -15.51 -27.54
CA GLN A 378 -22.46 -16.20 -26.78
C GLN A 378 -22.81 -17.67 -26.53
N SER A 379 -24.10 -18.02 -26.39
CA SER A 379 -24.57 -19.40 -26.36
C SER A 379 -24.43 -20.11 -27.72
N GLU A 380 -24.63 -19.39 -28.83
CA GLU A 380 -24.40 -19.91 -30.19
C GLU A 380 -22.90 -20.11 -30.48
N ASP A 381 -22.02 -19.22 -30.03
CA ASP A 381 -20.56 -19.40 -30.12
C ASP A 381 -20.08 -20.62 -29.31
N THR A 382 -20.65 -20.86 -28.12
CA THR A 382 -20.34 -22.08 -27.35
C THR A 382 -20.90 -23.36 -27.99
N LYS A 383 -22.03 -23.29 -28.71
CA LYS A 383 -22.54 -24.40 -29.54
C LYS A 383 -21.69 -24.60 -30.80
N SER A 384 -21.15 -23.53 -31.38
CA SER A 384 -20.25 -23.57 -32.54
C SER A 384 -18.95 -24.34 -32.25
N MET A 385 -18.47 -24.29 -31.00
CA MET A 385 -17.25 -25.01 -30.58
C MET A 385 -17.48 -26.51 -30.31
N VAL A 386 -18.72 -27.00 -30.21
CA VAL A 386 -19.04 -28.41 -29.94
C VAL A 386 -20.25 -28.89 -30.75
N SER A 387 -19.97 -29.71 -31.78
CA SER A 387 -20.92 -30.57 -32.53
C SER A 387 -21.84 -29.91 -33.57
N LEU A 388 -21.28 -29.55 -34.74
CA LEU A 388 -22.05 -29.30 -35.97
C LEU A 388 -21.65 -30.22 -37.15
N ASP A 389 -21.58 -31.54 -36.93
CA ASP A 389 -21.30 -32.49 -38.02
C ASP A 389 -22.11 -33.82 -37.98
N SER A 390 -22.84 -34.12 -36.91
CA SER A 390 -23.41 -35.48 -36.72
C SER A 390 -24.94 -35.62 -36.89
N TYR A 391 -25.73 -34.53 -36.98
CA TYR A 391 -27.20 -34.61 -36.94
C TYR A 391 -27.97 -33.72 -37.93
N ARG A 392 -27.37 -33.33 -39.06
CA ARG A 392 -28.04 -32.54 -40.12
C ARG A 392 -29.07 -33.34 -40.97
N GLY A 393 -29.54 -34.49 -40.48
CA GLY A 393 -30.33 -35.46 -41.24
C GLY A 393 -31.84 -35.48 -40.95
N ASN A 394 -32.28 -35.16 -39.72
CA ASN A 394 -33.66 -35.36 -39.27
C ASN A 394 -34.20 -34.15 -38.48
N LEU A 395 -34.44 -33.02 -39.14
CA LEU A 395 -35.03 -31.81 -38.52
C LEU A 395 -36.54 -31.68 -38.79
N GLU A 396 -37.23 -32.79 -39.04
CA GLU A 396 -38.68 -32.82 -39.34
C GLU A 396 -39.46 -33.76 -38.39
N LEU A 397 -38.83 -34.23 -37.30
CA LEU A 397 -39.42 -35.21 -36.37
C LEU A 397 -39.07 -34.98 -34.88
N VAL A 398 -38.69 -33.75 -34.50
CA VAL A 398 -38.36 -33.42 -33.09
C VAL A 398 -39.57 -32.77 -32.41
N ASN A 399 -40.41 -33.61 -31.82
CA ASN A 399 -41.38 -33.18 -30.81
C ASN A 399 -40.69 -33.00 -29.43
N GLU A 400 -41.46 -32.53 -28.44
CA GLU A 400 -41.08 -32.13 -27.07
C GLU A 400 -40.10 -33.09 -26.34
N ASP A 401 -40.14 -34.39 -26.64
CA ASP A 401 -39.22 -35.40 -26.09
C ASP A 401 -37.72 -35.12 -26.39
N GLY A 402 -37.41 -34.48 -27.52
CA GLY A 402 -36.02 -34.19 -27.91
C GLY A 402 -35.40 -33.07 -27.09
N GLU A 403 -36.18 -32.03 -26.76
CA GLU A 403 -35.74 -30.95 -25.88
C GLU A 403 -35.56 -31.44 -24.44
N LEU A 404 -36.47 -32.31 -23.97
CA LEU A 404 -36.37 -32.94 -22.66
C LEU A 404 -35.11 -33.84 -22.56
N LEU A 405 -34.78 -34.59 -23.62
CA LEU A 405 -33.57 -35.40 -23.66
C LEU A 405 -32.30 -34.54 -23.59
N MET A 406 -32.24 -33.44 -24.35
CA MET A 406 -31.13 -32.48 -24.29
C MET A 406 -31.03 -31.81 -22.91
N ALA A 407 -32.15 -31.47 -22.28
CA ALA A 407 -32.17 -30.92 -20.92
C ALA A 407 -31.64 -31.92 -19.88
N PHE A 408 -32.05 -33.19 -19.95
CA PHE A 408 -31.50 -34.24 -19.08
C PHE A 408 -30.02 -34.50 -19.33
N GLU A 409 -29.56 -34.50 -20.58
CA GLU A 409 -28.16 -34.77 -20.91
C GLU A 409 -27.23 -33.61 -20.52
N THR A 410 -27.68 -32.36 -20.71
CA THR A 410 -26.98 -31.18 -20.18
C THR A 410 -26.98 -31.12 -18.66
N GLN A 411 -28.11 -31.42 -17.99
CA GLN A 411 -28.17 -31.52 -16.53
C GLN A 411 -27.22 -32.60 -15.99
N LYS A 412 -27.16 -33.77 -16.62
CA LYS A 412 -26.25 -34.87 -16.25
C LYS A 412 -24.79 -34.48 -16.43
N GLN A 413 -24.46 -33.74 -17.48
CA GLN A 413 -23.11 -33.23 -17.71
C GLN A 413 -22.73 -32.15 -16.68
N LEU A 414 -23.66 -31.28 -16.30
CA LEU A 414 -23.47 -30.26 -15.27
C LEU A 414 -23.27 -30.89 -13.88
N ILE A 415 -24.07 -31.89 -13.51
CA ILE A 415 -23.91 -32.66 -12.26
C ILE A 415 -22.50 -33.27 -12.23
N ARG A 416 -22.06 -33.89 -13.33
CA ARG A 416 -20.73 -34.52 -13.42
C ARG A 416 -19.57 -33.50 -13.34
N GLN A 417 -19.77 -32.27 -13.81
CA GLN A 417 -18.82 -31.18 -13.63
C GLN A 417 -18.77 -30.72 -12.16
N LEU A 418 -19.93 -30.50 -11.53
CA LEU A 418 -20.03 -30.14 -10.12
C LEU A 418 -19.44 -31.21 -9.18
N GLU A 419 -19.65 -32.50 -9.47
CA GLU A 419 -19.00 -33.62 -8.76
C GLU A 419 -17.47 -33.56 -8.89
N SER A 420 -16.96 -33.24 -10.09
CA SER A 420 -15.52 -33.11 -10.34
C SER A 420 -14.91 -31.89 -9.63
N GLU A 421 -15.62 -30.76 -9.61
CA GLU A 421 -15.20 -29.53 -8.90
C GLU A 421 -15.22 -29.75 -7.39
N LEU A 422 -16.28 -30.35 -6.84
CA LEU A 422 -16.39 -30.69 -5.42
C LEU A 422 -15.28 -31.68 -5.01
N TYR A 423 -14.96 -32.67 -5.84
CA TYR A 423 -13.85 -33.59 -5.58
C TYR A 423 -12.49 -32.88 -5.61
N ALA A 424 -12.27 -31.97 -6.56
CA ALA A 424 -11.04 -31.18 -6.64
C ALA A 424 -10.87 -30.28 -5.41
N GLU A 425 -11.92 -29.56 -5.01
CA GLU A 425 -11.89 -28.66 -3.85
C GLU A 425 -11.73 -29.43 -2.53
N LYS A 426 -12.39 -30.59 -2.39
CA LYS A 426 -12.17 -31.50 -1.24
C LYS A 426 -10.72 -31.97 -1.16
N THR A 427 -10.10 -32.29 -2.28
CA THR A 427 -8.69 -32.72 -2.34
C THR A 427 -7.75 -31.55 -1.99
N ARG A 428 -8.07 -30.34 -2.47
CA ARG A 428 -7.35 -29.11 -2.13
C ARG A 428 -7.41 -28.80 -0.63
N MET A 429 -8.60 -28.86 -0.04
CA MET A 429 -8.82 -28.65 1.39
C MET A 429 -8.02 -29.67 2.23
N GLN A 430 -8.02 -30.94 1.83
CA GLN A 430 -7.21 -31.98 2.49
C GLN A 430 -5.70 -31.74 2.37
N SER A 431 -5.22 -31.17 1.26
CA SER A 431 -3.80 -30.77 1.14
C SER A 431 -3.48 -29.66 2.15
N ILE A 432 -4.28 -28.60 2.17
CA ILE A 432 -4.11 -27.45 3.08
C ILE A 432 -4.15 -27.90 4.55
N GLU A 433 -5.09 -28.78 4.90
CA GLU A 433 -5.17 -29.33 6.25
C GLU A 433 -3.91 -30.15 6.61
N ASN A 434 -3.38 -30.94 5.68
CA ASN A 434 -2.14 -31.70 5.89
C ASN A 434 -0.90 -30.79 6.02
N ASP A 435 -0.88 -29.65 5.33
CA ASP A 435 0.21 -28.66 5.41
C ASP A 435 0.17 -27.95 6.79
N TYR A 436 -0.99 -27.49 7.25
CA TYR A 436 -1.14 -26.95 8.61
C TYR A 436 -0.86 -28.01 9.70
N ARG A 437 -1.24 -29.27 9.50
CA ARG A 437 -0.88 -30.39 10.40
C ARG A 437 0.62 -30.72 10.39
N GLN A 438 1.36 -30.34 9.35
CA GLN A 438 2.83 -30.43 9.34
C GLN A 438 3.47 -29.23 10.04
N GLU A 439 2.98 -28.02 9.78
CA GLU A 439 3.46 -26.80 10.43
C GLU A 439 3.25 -26.85 11.95
N MET A 440 2.07 -27.26 12.42
CA MET A 440 1.79 -27.48 13.83
C MET A 440 2.67 -28.57 14.48
N ARG A 441 3.17 -29.54 13.72
CA ARG A 441 4.16 -30.52 14.23
C ARG A 441 5.54 -29.90 14.36
N LYS A 442 6.00 -29.16 13.35
CA LYS A 442 7.28 -28.42 13.40
C LYS A 442 7.31 -27.43 14.56
N LEU A 443 6.26 -26.62 14.72
CA LEU A 443 6.13 -25.67 15.83
C LEU A 443 6.14 -26.36 17.21
N LYS A 444 5.53 -27.54 17.35
CA LYS A 444 5.63 -28.34 18.58
C LYS A 444 7.04 -28.89 18.80
N GLU A 445 7.69 -29.43 17.77
CA GLU A 445 9.08 -29.91 17.85
C GLU A 445 10.06 -28.78 18.21
N ASP A 446 9.88 -27.58 17.67
CA ASP A 446 10.72 -26.41 17.95
C ASP A 446 10.46 -25.82 19.35
N ASN A 447 9.20 -25.80 19.81
CA ASN A 447 8.88 -25.44 21.20
C ASN A 447 9.50 -26.45 22.18
N ASP A 448 9.37 -27.76 21.91
CA ASP A 448 10.04 -28.82 22.67
C ASP A 448 11.57 -28.66 22.70
N ARG A 449 12.19 -28.29 21.57
CA ARG A 449 13.63 -27.99 21.48
C ARG A 449 14.00 -26.77 22.32
N GLN A 450 13.23 -25.68 22.25
CA GLN A 450 13.45 -24.48 23.04
C GLN A 450 13.30 -24.74 24.55
N GLN A 451 12.28 -25.49 24.99
CA GLN A 451 12.12 -25.91 26.38
C GLN A 451 13.28 -26.81 26.86
N LYS A 452 13.77 -27.72 26.01
CA LYS A 452 14.98 -28.53 26.30
C LYS A 452 16.23 -27.66 26.42
N LEU A 453 16.44 -26.67 25.54
CA LEU A 453 17.55 -25.72 25.63
C LEU A 453 17.48 -24.85 26.88
N LEU A 454 16.31 -24.27 27.19
CA LEU A 454 16.11 -23.45 28.40
C LEU A 454 16.37 -24.26 29.68
N SER A 455 15.82 -25.47 29.78
CA SER A 455 16.02 -26.36 30.94
C SER A 455 17.44 -26.92 31.07
N GLN A 456 18.18 -27.02 29.96
CA GLN A 456 19.60 -27.39 29.95
C GLN A 456 20.51 -26.20 30.32
N ASN A 457 20.18 -24.99 29.87
CA ASN A 457 20.91 -23.77 30.19
C ASN A 457 20.80 -23.42 31.69
N LEU A 458 19.64 -23.63 32.31
CA LEU A 458 19.42 -23.44 33.75
C LEU A 458 20.32 -24.32 34.66
N LYS A 459 20.94 -25.37 34.11
CA LYS A 459 21.72 -26.37 34.86
C LYS A 459 23.24 -26.25 34.70
N LYS A 460 23.75 -25.25 33.97
CA LYS A 460 25.18 -25.09 33.65
C LYS A 460 25.73 -23.74 34.11
N THR A 461 27.02 -23.70 34.41
CA THR A 461 27.76 -22.46 34.76
C THR A 461 27.87 -21.51 33.54
N PRO A 462 28.04 -20.18 33.74
CA PRO A 462 28.01 -19.19 32.66
C PRO A 462 28.99 -19.48 31.50
N GLN A 463 30.21 -19.93 31.79
CA GLN A 463 31.18 -20.32 30.76
C GLN A 463 30.70 -21.51 29.89
N ALA A 464 30.03 -22.48 30.51
CA ALA A 464 29.49 -23.64 29.80
C ALA A 464 28.18 -23.34 29.07
N GLN A 465 27.55 -22.19 29.33
CA GLN A 465 26.42 -21.67 28.56
C GLN A 465 26.90 -21.00 27.26
N SER A 466 27.94 -20.15 27.31
CA SER A 466 28.47 -19.51 26.09
C SER A 466 28.96 -20.54 25.07
N ASP A 467 29.70 -21.55 25.52
CA ASP A 467 30.27 -22.57 24.65
C ASP A 467 29.18 -23.49 24.07
N ALA A 468 28.13 -23.79 24.85
CA ALA A 468 26.99 -24.56 24.36
C ALA A 468 26.16 -23.79 23.32
N ILE A 469 25.98 -22.48 23.50
CA ILE A 469 25.28 -21.60 22.53
C ILE A 469 26.10 -21.50 21.24
N LEU A 470 27.42 -21.28 21.34
CA LEU A 470 28.32 -21.24 20.18
C LEU A 470 28.35 -22.57 19.43
N GLN A 471 28.43 -23.71 20.13
CA GLN A 471 28.36 -25.04 19.49
C GLN A 471 26.98 -25.30 18.86
N HIS A 472 25.89 -24.88 19.49
CA HIS A 472 24.55 -25.01 18.91
C HIS A 472 24.40 -24.19 17.63
N GLU A 473 24.91 -22.95 17.61
CA GLU A 473 24.84 -22.10 16.43
C GLU A 473 25.76 -22.59 15.30
N ILE A 474 26.97 -23.08 15.61
CA ILE A 474 27.84 -23.76 14.64
C ILE A 474 27.14 -24.99 14.04
N ASN A 475 26.49 -25.82 14.87
CA ASN A 475 25.75 -26.99 14.39
C ASN A 475 24.54 -26.59 13.53
N ARG A 476 23.79 -25.56 13.94
CA ARG A 476 22.63 -25.02 13.19
C ARG A 476 23.06 -24.54 11.81
N LEU A 477 24.08 -23.67 11.75
CA LEU A 477 24.64 -23.17 10.49
C LEU A 477 25.26 -24.27 9.63
N THR A 478 25.81 -25.33 10.24
CA THR A 478 26.33 -26.50 9.51
C THR A 478 25.21 -27.30 8.87
N THR A 479 24.11 -27.54 9.60
CA THR A 479 22.93 -28.26 9.07
C THR A 479 22.27 -27.47 7.95
N GLU A 480 22.07 -26.16 8.15
CA GLU A 480 21.51 -25.25 7.14
C GLU A 480 22.36 -25.21 5.86
N ASN A 481 23.70 -25.26 5.97
CA ASN A 481 24.59 -25.39 4.82
C ASN A 481 24.48 -26.75 4.09
N VAL A 482 24.17 -27.83 4.80
CA VAL A 482 23.96 -29.16 4.18
C VAL A 482 22.60 -29.17 3.46
N ASP A 483 21.53 -28.72 4.10
CA ASP A 483 20.19 -28.64 3.52
C ASP A 483 20.18 -27.76 2.25
N LEU A 484 20.90 -26.62 2.27
CA LEU A 484 21.06 -25.76 1.09
C LEU A 484 21.82 -26.45 -0.06
N ARG A 485 22.83 -27.27 0.24
CA ARG A 485 23.55 -28.06 -0.77
C ARG A 485 22.65 -29.14 -1.38
N GLU A 486 21.93 -29.90 -0.56
CA GLU A 486 20.96 -30.90 -1.05
C GLU A 486 19.86 -30.26 -1.92
N LYS A 487 19.40 -29.05 -1.56
CA LYS A 487 18.43 -28.29 -2.35
C LYS A 487 19.01 -27.82 -3.69
N ILE A 488 20.27 -27.40 -3.74
CA ILE A 488 20.99 -27.08 -4.98
C ILE A 488 21.11 -28.33 -5.88
N ASP A 489 21.50 -29.47 -5.32
CA ASP A 489 21.65 -30.73 -6.07
C ASP A 489 20.30 -31.26 -6.61
N SER A 490 19.24 -31.20 -5.80
CA SER A 490 17.88 -31.56 -6.18
C SER A 490 17.35 -30.67 -7.33
N LEU A 491 17.55 -29.35 -7.24
CA LEU A 491 17.22 -28.43 -8.33
C LEU A 491 18.07 -28.71 -9.59
N GLY A 492 19.34 -29.08 -9.42
CA GLY A 492 20.22 -29.54 -10.49
C GLY A 492 19.71 -30.80 -11.20
N GLU A 493 19.15 -31.76 -10.46
CA GLU A 493 18.48 -32.94 -11.03
C GLU A 493 17.20 -32.61 -11.78
N GLN A 494 16.33 -31.76 -11.21
CA GLN A 494 15.10 -31.32 -11.88
C GLN A 494 15.43 -30.61 -13.20
N LEU A 495 16.42 -29.73 -13.20
CA LEU A 495 16.90 -29.04 -14.41
C LEU A 495 17.44 -30.04 -15.45
N LYS A 496 18.17 -31.09 -15.04
CA LYS A 496 18.58 -32.19 -15.93
C LYS A 496 17.37 -32.95 -16.51
N LYS A 497 16.32 -33.22 -15.71
CA LYS A 497 15.09 -33.91 -16.15
C LYS A 497 14.31 -33.08 -17.17
N SER A 498 14.03 -31.80 -16.88
CA SER A 498 13.36 -30.88 -17.81
C SER A 498 14.16 -30.67 -19.10
N LYS A 499 15.50 -30.57 -19.02
CA LYS A 499 16.37 -30.49 -20.21
C LYS A 499 16.33 -31.75 -21.08
N ARG A 500 16.12 -32.93 -20.50
CA ARG A 500 15.88 -34.19 -21.26
C ARG A 500 14.52 -34.17 -21.94
N GLN A 501 13.46 -33.75 -21.26
CA GLN A 501 12.12 -33.62 -21.86
C GLN A 501 12.12 -32.63 -23.03
N MET A 502 12.71 -31.43 -22.87
CA MET A 502 12.83 -30.44 -23.94
C MET A 502 13.59 -30.96 -25.16
N LYS A 503 14.63 -31.79 -24.98
CA LYS A 503 15.32 -32.45 -26.11
C LYS A 503 14.42 -33.44 -26.86
N ILE A 504 13.54 -34.16 -26.17
CA ILE A 504 12.59 -35.08 -26.78
C ILE A 504 11.54 -34.30 -27.59
N TYR A 505 10.99 -33.20 -27.04
CA TYR A 505 10.05 -32.35 -27.76
C TYR A 505 10.69 -31.63 -28.96
N ALA A 506 11.91 -31.12 -28.83
CA ALA A 506 12.64 -30.51 -29.95
C ALA A 506 12.95 -31.52 -31.06
N LYS A 507 13.30 -32.77 -30.71
CA LYS A 507 13.46 -33.84 -31.71
C LYS A 507 12.13 -34.13 -32.42
N LYS A 508 11.03 -34.27 -31.68
CA LYS A 508 9.68 -34.43 -32.26
C LYS A 508 9.32 -33.28 -33.22
N LEU A 509 9.56 -32.02 -32.84
CA LEU A 509 9.31 -30.88 -33.73
C LEU A 509 10.17 -30.91 -35.00
N LYS A 510 11.44 -31.33 -34.91
CA LYS A 510 12.31 -31.48 -36.09
C LYS A 510 11.85 -32.61 -37.00
N ASP A 511 11.40 -33.72 -36.44
CA ASP A 511 10.82 -34.85 -37.19
C ASP A 511 9.48 -34.49 -37.89
N HIS A 512 8.87 -33.33 -37.57
CA HIS A 512 7.64 -32.81 -38.21
C HIS A 512 7.87 -31.63 -39.18
N GLY A 513 9.13 -31.22 -39.44
CA GLY A 513 9.49 -30.39 -40.61
C GLY A 513 9.08 -28.90 -40.62
N ILE A 514 8.93 -28.25 -39.46
CA ILE A 514 8.32 -26.90 -39.36
C ILE A 514 9.30 -25.70 -39.35
N LEU A 515 10.62 -25.90 -39.48
CA LEU A 515 11.55 -24.77 -39.72
C LEU A 515 12.59 -25.08 -40.80
N ASP A 516 12.39 -24.43 -41.95
CA ASP A 516 13.41 -24.16 -42.95
C ASP A 516 13.18 -22.73 -43.49
N GLN A 517 14.24 -22.01 -43.88
CA GLN A 517 14.30 -20.55 -44.16
C GLN A 517 14.22 -19.65 -42.89
N ALA A 518 15.19 -18.77 -42.58
CA ALA A 518 15.78 -17.75 -43.46
C ALA A 518 17.15 -17.21 -42.99
N GLY A 519 17.94 -16.67 -43.94
CA GLY A 519 18.95 -15.63 -43.68
C GLY A 519 20.42 -16.08 -43.52
N ASP A 520 21.13 -16.27 -44.64
CA ASP A 520 22.61 -16.34 -44.67
C ASP A 520 23.23 -14.95 -44.55
N GLY A 521 24.37 -14.85 -43.85
CA GLY A 521 25.04 -13.61 -43.46
C GLY A 521 26.43 -13.90 -42.90
N LYS A 522 27.33 -14.39 -43.77
CA LYS A 522 28.67 -14.88 -43.41
C LYS A 522 29.51 -13.91 -42.56
N VAL A 523 30.06 -14.45 -41.47
CA VAL A 523 31.44 -14.19 -41.04
C VAL A 523 32.14 -15.54 -41.05
N GLU A 524 33.29 -15.63 -41.72
CA GLU A 524 34.02 -16.90 -41.85
C GLU A 524 34.66 -17.28 -40.50
N ALA A 525 34.56 -18.57 -40.18
CA ALA A 525 35.06 -19.12 -38.93
C ALA A 525 36.41 -19.81 -39.16
N GLU A 526 37.37 -19.57 -38.25
CA GLU A 526 38.29 -20.63 -37.87
C GLU A 526 37.64 -21.41 -36.71
N GLU A 527 37.29 -22.67 -36.97
CA GLU A 527 36.77 -23.57 -35.93
C GLU A 527 37.83 -23.83 -34.86
N HIS A 528 37.40 -23.96 -33.60
CA HIS A 528 37.72 -25.09 -32.70
C HIS A 528 36.83 -25.02 -31.45
N GLY A 529 35.94 -26.01 -31.24
CA GLY A 529 35.18 -26.15 -29.98
C GLY A 529 33.65 -26.19 -30.09
N LYS A 530 33.08 -27.22 -30.74
CA LYS A 530 31.63 -27.46 -30.76
C LYS A 530 31.08 -27.90 -29.39
N ASN A 531 30.78 -26.95 -28.50
CA ASN A 531 29.99 -27.20 -27.27
C ASN A 531 29.46 -25.90 -26.62
N MET A 532 28.45 -25.24 -27.21
CA MET A 532 27.71 -24.15 -26.56
C MET A 532 26.19 -24.41 -26.59
N PRO A 533 25.52 -24.56 -25.43
CA PRO A 533 24.06 -24.64 -25.37
C PRO A 533 23.44 -23.26 -25.58
N GLU A 534 22.42 -23.18 -26.42
CA GLU A 534 21.61 -21.97 -26.59
C GLU A 534 20.90 -21.60 -25.26
N VAL A 535 21.14 -20.38 -24.78
CA VAL A 535 20.65 -19.89 -23.48
C VAL A 535 19.25 -19.32 -23.64
N LYS A 536 18.23 -20.04 -23.18
CA LYS A 536 16.91 -19.45 -22.95
C LYS A 536 16.93 -18.73 -21.62
N HIS A 537 16.87 -17.40 -21.67
CA HIS A 537 16.82 -16.55 -20.50
C HIS A 537 15.56 -16.84 -19.68
N LYS A 538 15.75 -17.20 -18.40
CA LYS A 538 14.74 -16.96 -17.36
C LYS A 538 14.46 -15.46 -17.32
N GLU A 539 13.26 -15.06 -16.89
CA GLU A 539 13.00 -13.66 -16.51
C GLU A 539 14.06 -13.24 -15.48
N THR A 540 14.98 -12.38 -15.89
CA THR A 540 16.10 -11.94 -15.05
C THR A 540 15.59 -10.91 -14.08
N GLU A 541 15.60 -11.24 -12.79
CA GLU A 541 15.47 -10.23 -11.75
C GLU A 541 16.63 -9.24 -11.88
N HIS A 542 16.34 -8.07 -12.45
CA HIS A 542 17.35 -7.07 -12.72
C HIS A 542 17.87 -6.49 -11.40
N LEU A 543 19.15 -6.75 -11.10
CA LEU A 543 19.79 -6.31 -9.86
C LEU A 543 19.90 -4.78 -9.73
N GLY A 544 19.56 -3.99 -10.76
CA GLY A 544 19.64 -2.52 -10.76
C GLY A 544 21.07 -1.99 -10.92
N MET A 545 21.83 -2.59 -11.83
CA MET A 545 23.23 -2.26 -12.11
C MET A 545 23.46 -2.22 -13.63
N PHE A 546 24.25 -1.25 -14.11
CA PHE A 546 24.64 -1.18 -15.52
C PHE A 546 26.14 -1.48 -15.67
N ASP A 547 26.46 -2.54 -16.41
CA ASP A 547 27.83 -2.78 -16.88
C ASP A 547 28.14 -1.92 -18.13
N TYR A 548 29.40 -1.55 -18.25
CA TYR A 548 29.98 -0.73 -19.31
C TYR A 548 31.49 -0.99 -19.38
N LYS A 549 32.11 -0.84 -20.55
CA LYS A 549 33.57 -0.92 -20.67
C LYS A 549 34.21 0.38 -20.22
N LYS A 550 35.40 0.32 -19.63
CA LYS A 550 36.14 1.51 -19.18
C LYS A 550 36.41 2.50 -20.32
N GLU A 551 36.60 1.99 -21.54
CA GLU A 551 36.75 2.74 -22.78
C GLU A 551 35.52 3.58 -23.16
N ASP A 552 34.31 3.17 -22.73
CA ASP A 552 33.04 3.80 -23.10
C ASP A 552 32.66 4.97 -22.16
N VAL A 553 33.40 5.23 -21.08
CA VAL A 553 33.10 6.33 -20.12
C VAL A 553 32.95 7.70 -20.81
N PRO A 554 33.82 8.11 -21.77
CA PRO A 554 33.65 9.37 -22.49
C PRO A 554 32.39 9.39 -23.36
N LEU A 555 31.93 8.24 -23.88
CA LEU A 555 30.68 8.12 -24.64
C LEU A 555 29.46 8.23 -23.72
N ILE A 556 29.49 7.60 -22.55
CA ILE A 556 28.46 7.72 -21.52
C ILE A 556 28.29 9.19 -21.11
N VAL A 557 29.39 9.87 -20.76
CA VAL A 557 29.37 11.30 -20.40
C VAL A 557 28.96 12.18 -21.59
N LYS A 558 29.33 11.83 -22.82
CA LYS A 558 28.87 12.56 -24.00
C LYS A 558 27.35 12.44 -24.18
N CYS A 559 26.81 11.23 -24.26
CA CYS A 559 25.40 10.99 -24.55
C CYS A 559 24.47 11.39 -23.39
N LEU A 560 24.87 11.08 -22.15
CA LEU A 560 24.02 11.28 -20.97
C LEU A 560 24.11 12.70 -20.40
N ILE A 561 25.26 13.38 -20.56
CA ILE A 561 25.51 14.70 -19.97
C ILE A 561 25.66 15.77 -21.04
N THR A 562 26.53 15.56 -22.02
CA THR A 562 27.00 16.63 -22.91
C THR A 562 26.03 16.97 -24.03
N ASP A 563 25.38 15.96 -24.61
CA ASP A 563 24.47 16.08 -25.76
C ASP A 563 22.98 16.00 -25.35
N LEU A 564 22.68 15.79 -24.05
CA LEU A 564 21.31 15.73 -23.53
C LEU A 564 20.65 17.12 -23.58
N LYS A 565 19.48 17.19 -24.23
CA LYS A 565 18.70 18.43 -24.39
C LYS A 565 17.57 18.49 -23.33
N PRO A 566 17.32 19.65 -22.69
CA PRO A 566 16.23 19.80 -21.71
C PRO A 566 14.86 19.35 -22.23
N LYS A 567 14.51 19.67 -23.49
CA LYS A 567 13.26 19.22 -24.11
C LYS A 567 13.07 17.70 -24.16
N ILE A 568 14.17 16.94 -24.25
CA ILE A 568 14.14 15.47 -24.19
C ILE A 568 14.13 15.00 -22.73
N ALA A 569 14.86 15.69 -21.85
CA ALA A 569 14.88 15.36 -20.43
C ALA A 569 13.49 15.50 -19.75
N VAL A 570 12.65 16.45 -20.20
CA VAL A 570 11.26 16.61 -19.72
C VAL A 570 10.35 15.43 -20.09
N THR A 571 10.63 14.71 -21.19
CA THR A 571 9.88 13.51 -21.57
C THR A 571 10.39 12.24 -20.87
N LEU A 572 11.38 12.36 -19.99
CA LEU A 572 12.00 11.27 -19.24
C LEU A 572 11.71 11.45 -17.74
N LEU A 573 11.91 10.37 -16.96
CA LEU A 573 11.76 10.43 -15.50
C LEU A 573 12.69 11.53 -14.91
N PRO A 574 12.19 12.44 -14.04
CA PRO A 574 13.03 13.46 -13.42
C PRO A 574 14.24 12.87 -12.70
N GLY A 575 15.43 13.32 -13.07
CA GLY A 575 16.69 12.79 -12.53
C GLY A 575 17.17 11.46 -13.13
N LEU A 576 16.57 10.96 -14.22
CA LEU A 576 16.99 9.71 -14.88
C LEU A 576 18.51 9.64 -15.18
N PRO A 577 19.18 10.69 -15.70
CA PRO A 577 20.64 10.71 -15.81
C PRO A 577 21.37 10.39 -14.51
N ALA A 578 20.94 10.98 -13.38
CA ALA A 578 21.52 10.74 -12.07
C ALA A 578 21.31 9.29 -11.57
N TYR A 579 20.18 8.66 -11.89
CA TYR A 579 19.95 7.24 -11.60
C TYR A 579 20.80 6.32 -12.47
N ILE A 580 20.95 6.62 -13.76
CA ILE A 580 21.81 5.84 -14.68
C ILE A 580 23.28 5.90 -14.23
N LEU A 581 23.80 7.09 -13.90
CA LEU A 581 25.16 7.26 -13.36
C LEU A 581 25.35 6.48 -12.06
N PHE A 582 24.37 6.51 -11.15
CA PHE A 582 24.44 5.76 -9.90
C PHE A 582 24.42 4.24 -10.13
N MET A 583 23.60 3.73 -11.05
CA MET A 583 23.57 2.30 -11.42
C MET A 583 24.88 1.83 -12.07
N CYS A 584 25.60 2.72 -12.78
CA CYS A 584 26.95 2.47 -13.29
C CYS A 584 27.97 2.40 -12.13
N ILE A 585 27.91 3.33 -11.18
CA ILE A 585 28.79 3.33 -9.99
C ILE A 585 28.59 2.08 -9.14
N ARG A 586 27.33 1.68 -8.92
CA ARG A 586 26.99 0.49 -8.15
C ARG A 586 27.50 -0.80 -8.80
N HIS A 587 27.51 -0.88 -10.13
CA HIS A 587 28.16 -1.98 -10.83
C HIS A 587 29.68 -2.02 -10.54
N THR A 588 30.35 -0.87 -10.59
CA THR A 588 31.80 -0.81 -10.32
C THR A 588 32.17 -1.04 -8.85
N ASP A 589 31.31 -0.67 -7.91
CA ASP A 589 31.41 -1.07 -6.50
C ASP A 589 31.28 -2.60 -6.36
N HIS A 590 30.28 -3.21 -7.00
CA HIS A 590 30.10 -4.66 -6.99
C HIS A 590 31.30 -5.44 -7.59
N VAL A 591 31.93 -4.92 -8.64
CA VAL A 591 33.16 -5.49 -9.25
C VAL A 591 34.43 -5.11 -8.47
N ASN A 592 34.34 -4.17 -7.53
CA ASN A 592 35.44 -3.63 -6.72
C ASN A 592 36.57 -3.00 -7.58
N ASP A 593 36.20 -2.25 -8.62
CA ASP A 593 37.14 -1.55 -9.51
C ASP A 593 37.21 -0.05 -9.17
N ALA A 594 38.16 0.30 -8.30
CA ALA A 594 38.34 1.67 -7.80
C ALA A 594 38.75 2.66 -8.91
N GLU A 595 39.55 2.23 -9.89
CA GLU A 595 40.03 3.10 -10.97
C GLU A 595 38.88 3.46 -11.93
N LYS A 596 37.98 2.51 -12.19
CA LYS A 596 36.79 2.71 -13.03
C LYS A 596 35.75 3.59 -12.32
N VAL A 597 35.56 3.45 -10.99
CA VAL A 597 34.76 4.40 -10.17
C VAL A 597 35.33 5.81 -10.27
N GLN A 598 36.64 5.98 -10.03
CA GLN A 598 37.31 7.27 -10.03
C GLN A 598 37.23 7.95 -11.41
N THR A 599 37.44 7.19 -12.48
CA THR A 599 37.34 7.69 -13.87
C THR A 599 35.92 8.17 -14.17
N LEU A 600 34.90 7.34 -13.88
CA LEU A 600 33.50 7.70 -14.12
C LEU A 600 33.07 8.95 -13.34
N LEU A 601 33.42 9.05 -12.05
CA LEU A 601 33.06 10.20 -11.21
C LEU A 601 33.75 11.49 -11.66
N ASN A 602 35.05 11.43 -11.98
CA ASN A 602 35.80 12.58 -12.46
C ASN A 602 35.24 13.10 -13.81
N ASP A 603 35.01 12.21 -14.78
CA ASP A 603 34.48 12.59 -16.09
C ASP A 603 33.03 13.09 -15.99
N THR A 604 32.23 12.52 -15.09
CA THR A 604 30.87 13.00 -14.78
C THR A 604 30.90 14.44 -14.24
N VAL A 605 31.70 14.71 -13.21
CA VAL A 605 31.84 16.05 -12.62
C VAL A 605 32.37 17.05 -13.65
N PHE A 606 33.36 16.66 -14.45
CA PHE A 606 33.89 17.50 -15.53
C PHE A 606 32.84 17.77 -16.62
N GLY A 607 32.08 16.75 -17.03
CA GLY A 607 30.99 16.86 -18.00
C GLY A 607 29.92 17.87 -17.55
N ILE A 608 29.44 17.75 -16.30
CA ILE A 608 28.46 18.67 -15.72
C ILE A 608 29.00 20.10 -15.71
N ARG A 609 30.22 20.32 -15.17
CA ARG A 609 30.86 21.65 -15.17
C ARG A 609 31.02 22.23 -16.57
N LYS A 610 31.36 21.41 -17.56
CA LYS A 610 31.54 21.78 -18.97
C LYS A 610 30.22 22.20 -19.64
N VAL A 611 29.13 21.47 -19.42
CA VAL A 611 27.81 21.81 -19.98
C VAL A 611 27.28 23.10 -19.37
N VAL A 612 27.28 23.20 -18.04
CA VAL A 612 26.82 24.40 -17.32
C VAL A 612 27.62 25.63 -17.76
N LYS A 613 28.95 25.54 -17.84
CA LYS A 613 29.78 26.66 -18.32
C LYS A 613 29.50 27.04 -19.78
N LYS A 614 29.24 26.05 -20.67
CA LYS A 614 28.97 26.28 -22.10
C LYS A 614 27.55 26.79 -22.38
N ARG A 615 26.59 26.56 -21.48
CA ARG A 615 25.15 26.87 -21.65
C ARG A 615 24.59 27.75 -20.53
N HIS A 616 25.42 28.53 -19.85
CA HIS A 616 25.03 29.29 -18.66
C HIS A 616 23.94 30.36 -18.90
N GLU A 617 23.83 30.89 -20.13
CA GLU A 617 22.78 31.82 -20.56
C GLU A 617 21.39 31.15 -20.66
N ASP A 618 21.34 29.82 -20.73
CA ASP A 618 20.12 29.03 -20.86
C ASP A 618 19.71 28.47 -19.49
N VAL A 619 18.57 28.93 -18.99
CA VAL A 619 18.05 28.54 -17.67
C VAL A 619 17.63 27.07 -17.70
N ASP A 620 17.15 26.56 -18.83
CA ASP A 620 16.68 25.17 -18.92
C ASP A 620 17.84 24.18 -18.74
N TYR A 621 19.03 24.48 -19.27
CA TYR A 621 20.22 23.64 -19.05
C TYR A 621 20.78 23.77 -17.64
N THR A 622 20.81 24.97 -17.07
CA THR A 622 21.38 25.17 -15.72
C THR A 622 20.47 24.58 -14.64
N VAL A 623 19.15 24.72 -14.76
CA VAL A 623 18.16 24.08 -13.88
C VAL A 623 18.16 22.55 -14.05
N LEU A 624 18.22 22.03 -15.28
CA LEU A 624 18.32 20.59 -15.52
C LEU A 624 19.53 19.97 -14.81
N TRP A 625 20.70 20.61 -14.93
CA TRP A 625 21.93 20.11 -14.32
C TRP A 625 22.02 20.37 -12.82
N LEU A 626 21.37 21.40 -12.29
CA LEU A 626 21.15 21.56 -10.85
C LEU A 626 20.34 20.38 -10.29
N ALA A 627 19.16 20.12 -10.85
CA ALA A 627 18.27 19.05 -10.40
C ALA A 627 18.93 17.67 -10.47
N ASN A 628 19.63 17.37 -11.58
CA ASN A 628 20.37 16.10 -11.72
C ASN A 628 21.57 16.00 -10.76
N THR A 629 22.32 17.09 -10.52
CA THR A 629 23.44 17.05 -9.56
C THR A 629 22.94 16.82 -8.14
N CYS A 630 21.87 17.50 -7.73
CA CYS A 630 21.24 17.26 -6.42
C CYS A 630 20.71 15.83 -6.30
N ARG A 631 20.00 15.31 -7.31
CA ARG A 631 19.51 13.91 -7.29
C ARG A 631 20.66 12.90 -7.25
N PHE A 632 21.76 13.15 -7.96
CA PHE A 632 22.94 12.29 -7.95
C PHE A 632 23.64 12.28 -6.58
N LEU A 633 23.78 13.45 -5.96
CA LEU A 633 24.25 13.58 -4.58
C LEU A 633 23.32 12.86 -3.59
N HIS A 634 22.00 12.95 -3.77
CA HIS A 634 21.03 12.24 -2.94
C HIS A 634 21.15 10.72 -3.10
N ASN A 635 21.31 10.20 -4.33
CA ASN A 635 21.54 8.77 -4.57
C ASN A 635 22.82 8.29 -3.84
N LEU A 636 23.93 9.05 -3.92
CA LEU A 636 25.18 8.72 -3.22
C LEU A 636 25.09 8.81 -1.68
N LYS A 637 24.09 9.51 -1.13
CA LYS A 637 23.76 9.48 0.31
C LYS A 637 22.85 8.31 0.64
N GLN A 638 21.71 8.19 -0.05
CA GLN A 638 20.67 7.20 0.17
C GLN A 638 21.17 5.75 0.12
N TYR A 639 22.08 5.47 -0.82
CA TYR A 639 22.67 4.14 -1.04
C TYR A 639 24.11 4.03 -0.52
N SER A 640 24.52 4.90 0.39
CA SER A 640 25.87 4.88 0.99
C SER A 640 26.14 3.70 1.94
N GLY A 641 25.09 3.05 2.44
CA GLY A 641 25.18 2.11 3.56
C GLY A 641 25.10 2.77 4.95
N GLU A 642 25.11 4.09 5.03
CA GLU A 642 25.03 4.82 6.30
C GLU A 642 23.59 4.89 6.83
N LYS A 643 23.37 4.44 8.07
CA LYS A 643 22.04 4.37 8.71
C LYS A 643 21.28 5.71 8.69
N GLN A 644 21.99 6.84 8.81
CA GLN A 644 21.39 8.18 8.78
C GLN A 644 20.68 8.51 7.45
N PHE A 645 21.05 7.86 6.35
CA PHE A 645 20.44 8.05 5.02
C PHE A 645 19.53 6.87 4.61
N GLN A 646 19.33 5.89 5.49
CA GLN A 646 18.48 4.71 5.25
C GLN A 646 17.10 4.78 5.93
N VAL A 647 16.81 5.86 6.68
CA VAL A 647 15.59 6.00 7.50
C VAL A 647 14.30 5.87 6.67
N GLU A 648 14.31 6.34 5.43
CA GLU A 648 13.16 6.31 4.50
C GLU A 648 13.29 5.22 3.42
N ASN A 649 14.32 4.37 3.48
CA ASN A 649 14.55 3.34 2.47
C ASN A 649 13.67 2.11 2.69
N THR A 650 13.08 1.60 1.60
CA THR A 650 12.51 0.26 1.56
C THR A 650 13.58 -0.83 1.76
N PRO A 651 13.22 -2.04 2.22
CA PRO A 651 14.17 -3.15 2.36
C PRO A 651 14.96 -3.42 1.07
N LYS A 652 14.25 -3.42 -0.08
CA LYS A 652 14.84 -3.62 -1.42
C LYS A 652 15.80 -2.49 -1.84
N GLN A 653 15.66 -1.27 -1.33
CA GLN A 653 16.63 -0.20 -1.56
C GLN A 653 17.87 -0.36 -0.67
N ASN A 654 17.71 -0.85 0.57
CA ASN A 654 18.85 -1.12 1.45
C ASN A 654 19.75 -2.25 0.90
N GLU A 655 19.19 -3.26 0.25
CA GLU A 655 19.94 -4.28 -0.51
C GLU A 655 20.83 -3.72 -1.63
N GLN A 656 20.48 -2.53 -2.15
CA GLN A 656 21.14 -1.83 -3.25
C GLN A 656 22.22 -0.84 -2.78
N CYS A 657 22.50 -0.74 -1.47
CA CYS A 657 23.59 0.10 -0.97
C CYS A 657 24.96 -0.39 -1.50
N LEU A 658 25.87 0.58 -1.64
CA LEU A 658 27.30 0.35 -1.90
C LEU A 658 27.91 -0.45 -0.74
N ARG A 659 28.91 -1.28 -1.04
CA ARG A 659 29.51 -2.23 -0.08
C ARG A 659 31.02 -2.08 0.07
N ASN A 660 31.72 -1.63 -0.97
CA ASN A 660 33.17 -1.66 -1.04
C ASN A 660 33.80 -0.26 -0.96
N PHE A 661 33.15 0.78 -1.52
CA PHE A 661 33.71 2.13 -1.59
C PHE A 661 32.96 3.17 -0.75
N ASP A 662 33.70 3.89 0.10
CA ASP A 662 33.24 5.16 0.68
C ASP A 662 33.47 6.31 -0.30
N LEU A 663 32.38 6.95 -0.74
CA LEU A 663 32.38 8.07 -1.68
C LEU A 663 32.18 9.43 -1.00
N SER A 664 32.39 9.53 0.32
CA SER A 664 32.23 10.76 1.11
C SER A 664 32.90 11.99 0.52
N GLN A 665 34.14 11.87 0.05
CA GLN A 665 34.87 12.98 -0.58
C GLN A 665 34.21 13.43 -1.89
N TYR A 666 33.73 12.49 -2.72
CA TYR A 666 33.00 12.79 -3.94
C TYR A 666 31.64 13.44 -3.68
N ARG A 667 30.98 13.11 -2.57
CA ARG A 667 29.74 13.80 -2.13
C ARG A 667 30.00 15.26 -1.79
N GLN A 668 31.13 15.59 -1.16
CA GLN A 668 31.51 16.99 -0.93
C GLN A 668 31.74 17.72 -2.26
N VAL A 669 32.55 17.14 -3.17
CA VAL A 669 32.81 17.74 -4.49
C VAL A 669 31.52 17.98 -5.28
N LEU A 670 30.56 17.05 -5.23
CA LEU A 670 29.25 17.20 -5.88
C LEU A 670 28.37 18.25 -5.18
N SER A 671 28.46 18.41 -3.86
CA SER A 671 27.81 19.49 -3.12
C SER A 671 28.34 20.86 -3.54
N ASP A 672 29.66 21.01 -3.65
CA ASP A 672 30.30 22.25 -4.09
C ASP A 672 29.93 22.58 -5.56
N VAL A 673 29.82 21.56 -6.42
CA VAL A 673 29.27 21.71 -7.78
C VAL A 673 27.82 22.16 -7.74
N ALA A 674 26.96 21.54 -6.93
CA ALA A 674 25.54 21.90 -6.84
C ALA A 674 25.35 23.36 -6.40
N VAL A 675 26.10 23.82 -5.39
CA VAL A 675 26.08 25.23 -4.94
C VAL A 675 26.54 26.17 -6.05
N TRP A 676 27.61 25.83 -6.78
CA TRP A 676 28.08 26.62 -7.92
C TRP A 676 27.05 26.71 -9.06
N ILE A 677 26.35 25.62 -9.39
CA ILE A 677 25.28 25.64 -10.39
C ILE A 677 24.08 26.45 -9.88
N TYR A 678 23.70 26.32 -8.60
CA TYR A 678 22.61 27.09 -8.00
C TYR A 678 22.85 28.59 -8.09
N GLN A 679 24.06 29.06 -7.75
CA GLN A 679 24.44 30.46 -7.91
C GLN A 679 24.35 30.94 -9.36
N ALA A 680 24.72 30.10 -10.34
CA ALA A 680 24.58 30.41 -11.76
C ALA A 680 23.11 30.49 -12.22
N VAL A 681 22.24 29.59 -11.72
CA VAL A 681 20.79 29.63 -11.98
C VAL A 681 20.18 30.92 -11.45
N ILE A 682 20.40 31.24 -10.15
CA ILE A 682 19.85 32.44 -9.53
C ILE A 682 20.29 33.70 -10.27
N LYS A 683 21.58 33.82 -10.60
CA LYS A 683 22.10 34.96 -11.34
C LYS A 683 21.48 35.08 -12.75
N CYS A 684 21.32 33.98 -13.48
CA CYS A 684 20.71 34.02 -14.81
C CYS A 684 19.20 34.36 -14.76
N MET A 685 18.50 33.94 -13.70
CA MET A 685 17.10 34.34 -13.46
C MET A 685 17.01 35.82 -13.08
N GLU A 686 17.90 36.31 -12.22
CA GLU A 686 18.02 37.74 -11.87
C GLU A 686 18.23 38.60 -13.13
N GLU A 687 19.24 38.28 -13.95
CA GLU A 687 19.55 38.99 -15.20
C GLU A 687 18.36 39.04 -16.19
N LYS A 688 17.47 38.02 -16.18
CA LYS A 688 16.27 37.96 -17.03
C LYS A 688 15.05 38.68 -16.45
N VAL A 689 14.88 38.67 -15.12
CA VAL A 689 13.73 39.27 -14.45
C VAL A 689 13.96 40.75 -14.16
N GLN A 690 15.19 41.17 -13.82
CA GLN A 690 15.56 42.56 -13.52
C GLN A 690 15.03 43.61 -14.53
N PRO A 691 15.18 43.44 -15.87
CA PRO A 691 14.63 44.42 -16.83
C PRO A 691 13.10 44.44 -16.91
N LEU A 692 12.41 43.45 -16.37
CA LEU A 692 10.94 43.37 -16.33
C LEU A 692 10.34 43.97 -15.06
N ILE A 693 11.09 44.00 -13.94
CA ILE A 693 10.59 44.49 -12.64
C ILE A 693 10.15 45.95 -12.73
N VAL A 694 11.01 46.86 -13.20
CA VAL A 694 10.67 48.29 -13.23
C VAL A 694 9.46 48.59 -14.14
N PRO A 695 9.40 48.09 -15.40
CA PRO A 695 8.22 48.28 -16.23
C PRO A 695 6.94 47.68 -15.65
N ALA A 696 7.00 46.49 -15.06
CA ALA A 696 5.81 45.79 -14.54
C ALA A 696 5.30 46.34 -13.19
N VAL A 697 6.21 46.82 -12.32
CA VAL A 697 5.87 47.25 -10.94
C VAL A 697 5.70 48.76 -10.83
N LEU A 698 6.43 49.57 -11.61
CA LEU A 698 6.46 51.03 -11.47
C LEU A 698 5.89 51.78 -12.68
N GLU A 699 6.04 51.26 -13.91
CA GLU A 699 5.60 51.96 -15.12
C GLU A 699 4.21 51.53 -15.62
N HIS A 700 3.75 50.33 -15.26
CA HIS A 700 2.45 49.80 -15.66
C HIS A 700 1.29 50.32 -14.79
N GLU A 701 0.65 51.41 -15.24
CA GLU A 701 -0.60 51.91 -14.63
C GLU A 701 -1.76 50.94 -14.89
N ALA A 702 -2.08 50.10 -13.89
CA ALA A 702 -3.24 49.20 -13.94
C ALA A 702 -4.61 49.93 -13.84
N ILE A 703 -4.62 51.21 -13.46
CA ILE A 703 -5.83 52.03 -13.32
C ILE A 703 -5.84 53.08 -14.43
N ALA A 704 -6.56 52.78 -15.52
CA ALA A 704 -6.69 53.70 -16.64
C ALA A 704 -7.41 55.00 -16.22
N GLY A 705 -6.73 56.15 -16.38
CA GLY A 705 -7.34 57.47 -16.28
C GLY A 705 -6.89 58.36 -15.11
N ILE A 706 -5.93 57.93 -14.27
CA ILE A 706 -5.41 58.78 -13.17
C ILE A 706 -4.26 59.69 -13.63
N SER A 707 -3.43 59.25 -14.59
CA SER A 707 -2.32 60.05 -15.13
C SER A 707 -2.72 60.86 -16.37
N GLY A 708 -3.31 62.03 -16.12
CA GLY A 708 -3.46 63.06 -17.15
C GLY A 708 -2.14 63.79 -17.38
N ASN A 709 -1.40 63.44 -18.46
CA ASN A 709 -0.61 64.38 -19.30
C ASN A 709 0.30 63.70 -20.36
N LYS A 710 -0.26 62.92 -21.30
CA LYS A 710 0.35 62.77 -22.65
C LYS A 710 -0.71 62.94 -23.73
N PRO A 711 -0.43 63.73 -24.80
CA PRO A 711 -1.42 64.01 -25.83
C PRO A 711 -1.73 62.76 -26.67
N SER A 712 -3.02 62.57 -26.96
CA SER A 712 -3.49 61.57 -27.93
C SER A 712 -2.82 61.80 -29.27
N GLY A 713 -1.95 60.86 -29.70
CA GLY A 713 -1.05 61.15 -30.81
C GLY A 713 -0.29 59.99 -31.45
N MET A 714 -0.46 58.74 -31.02
CA MET A 714 -0.04 57.59 -31.84
C MET A 714 -0.82 56.32 -31.48
N ARG A 715 -1.65 55.85 -32.41
CA ARG A 715 -2.41 54.58 -32.31
C ARG A 715 -1.46 53.40 -32.54
N SER A 716 -0.60 53.09 -31.58
CA SER A 716 0.13 51.82 -31.59
C SER A 716 -0.81 50.69 -31.19
N ARG A 717 -0.73 49.57 -31.91
CA ARG A 717 -1.67 48.44 -31.79
C ARG A 717 -1.55 47.81 -30.41
N ALA A 718 -2.68 47.35 -29.86
CA ALA A 718 -2.66 46.29 -28.87
C ALA A 718 -1.97 45.07 -29.52
N SER A 719 -0.70 44.85 -29.18
CA SER A 719 0.07 43.72 -29.70
C SER A 719 -0.33 42.48 -28.94
N SER A 720 -1.41 41.85 -29.40
CA SER A 720 -1.75 40.47 -29.09
C SER A 720 -0.61 39.53 -29.53
N ILE A 721 0.37 39.35 -28.64
CA ILE A 721 1.21 38.15 -28.59
C ILE A 721 0.86 37.38 -27.30
N ALA A 722 -0.44 37.25 -27.07
CA ALA A 722 -0.95 35.95 -26.63
C ALA A 722 -0.74 35.00 -27.82
N ARG A 723 0.42 34.33 -27.85
CA ARG A 723 0.46 33.02 -28.49
C ARG A 723 -0.58 32.16 -27.77
N GLU A 724 -1.36 31.40 -28.52
CA GLU A 724 -2.11 30.29 -27.96
C GLU A 724 -1.11 29.39 -27.22
N LEU A 725 -1.12 29.49 -25.90
CA LEU A 725 -0.60 28.44 -25.05
C LEU A 725 -1.64 27.34 -25.12
N ASP A 726 -1.30 26.30 -25.88
CA ASP A 726 -1.99 25.03 -25.84
C ASP A 726 -2.15 24.63 -24.35
N SER A 727 -3.40 24.40 -23.94
CA SER A 727 -3.74 24.31 -22.52
C SER A 727 -2.98 23.15 -21.90
N PRO A 728 -2.18 23.35 -20.83
CA PRO A 728 -1.73 22.23 -20.03
C PRO A 728 -2.98 21.56 -19.46
N VAL A 729 -3.29 20.37 -19.96
CA VAL A 729 -4.32 19.51 -19.37
C VAL A 729 -3.91 19.25 -17.92
N ASP A 730 -4.85 19.42 -16.99
CA ASP A 730 -4.66 19.12 -15.59
C ASP A 730 -4.03 17.74 -15.39
N THR A 731 -2.77 17.73 -14.97
CA THR A 731 -2.11 16.55 -14.41
C THR A 731 -1.75 16.91 -12.98
N ALA A 732 -2.71 16.64 -12.08
CA ALA A 732 -2.46 16.62 -10.65
C ALA A 732 -1.31 15.63 -10.38
N GLY A 733 -0.13 16.17 -10.06
CA GLY A 733 1.13 15.44 -10.01
C GLY A 733 2.07 16.06 -9.00
N THR A 734 1.77 15.79 -7.73
CA THR A 734 2.70 15.75 -6.58
C THR A 734 4.12 16.29 -6.80
N TRP A 735 4.36 17.50 -6.29
CA TRP A 735 5.72 17.95 -5.97
C TRP A 735 6.15 17.39 -4.61
N CYS A 736 7.02 16.37 -4.63
CA CYS A 736 7.87 15.90 -3.53
C CYS A 736 9.16 15.31 -4.12
#